data_AF-A0A553QG35-F1
#
_entry.id   AF-A0A553QG35-F1
#
_cell.length_a   1.000
_cell.length_b   1.000
_cell.length_c   1.000
_cell.angle_alpha   90.00
_cell.angle_beta   90.00
_cell.angle_gamma   90.00
#
_symmetry.space_group_name_H-M   'P 1'
#
loop_
_entity.id
_entity.type
_entity.pdbx_description
1 polymer ?
#
loop_
_entity_poly.entity_id
_entity_poly.type
_entity_poly.pdbx_seq_one_letter_code
_entity_poly.pdbx_strand_id
1 'polypeptide(L)'
;MISTKDPHFPYAVFSSRVRAKEIEIERLSGSSALLRIKRLEKKDEGEIFCHTPNTDARLWGNYSAETTLHVIKDTLKASYSGPPSQSLSEADALQLECEVSSETFQHTHLSVSWLFRAQEDQESRAVITLDKDLTVKPGEGFEARYHAGFISMDKVEDTTFRLKISQVQQSDQGKFFCRAMEWIQDPDRTWTQISHKTTAGCQMEIRTMVAPDVDSFSVSLKASVVLLQQGGALDLHCRVNAQNLQKHFFSVTWMKNEKPLAQIGSSGMLTVFDAYKEREKAAEVRSVKASNTDYLLSIRSARTEDQGQYRCEVWQETMDEDGSFKRLQKQLSNPETVNVTVKESDLRVEMFLKDPVTEGDTLRVTCAVSGFRGALSVSWKHKRESTDAFSDVISQTHEGVMKDPGTRYQSRRAQTLHSPGGNLSLEISESAPSDSGEYRCIVSEWTLQSNGEMKEAHSQSQQGAVAVQSIESLLKVRLKSRKAIAPIDSPVELLCTAGGPSVPLDVRWMFQPPGSAKPQHILSIENTGEISWASDQRNYQLSIQTLSSSTVFSLLMPRVSKQQEGQYHCVVNAYQKGIQKAMRISNPLAVAVQSPVSKLSLSALQPHLEATVNTEATVECSVLRTTTNSSRFTVTWMRGSEMLVTMDLDGVVSSDPAADLEKDQRIRMDARKKQTFTLTLQQVRPSDSGQYICQVEEWLQDPLGEWYSLEKMNASTELMVKEEAADNLHVQKQDQTLNISDPQGGFTTSCTIDSRSSDRSVFEVTWFRVQEEEAPVAIFTASRDGTLHTREEHLVPGRPRSTLYTLSIPRTSPSDTGKYYCQVEEWILRGTAWNRLASDQSGVLSVHVHSDGESQRGTDLLGVALGILITLICVLLLIITILLRREHQRLSELKKKKESLWAENNPLTAVTGVPPALENQS
;
A
#
# COMPACT_ATOMS: atom_id res chain seq x y z
N MET A 1 9.42 -14.73 -13.91
CA MET A 1 7.97 -14.74 -13.61
C MET A 1 7.45 -16.17 -13.57
N ILE A 2 6.50 -16.42 -12.66
CA ILE A 2 5.70 -17.64 -12.44
C ILE A 2 4.37 -17.15 -11.81
N SER A 3 3.26 -17.87 -11.97
CA SER A 3 1.93 -17.40 -11.54
C SER A 3 1.16 -18.43 -10.72
N THR A 4 0.44 -17.96 -9.69
CA THR A 4 -0.56 -18.77 -8.96
C THR A 4 -1.94 -18.79 -9.63
N LYS A 5 -2.15 -17.97 -10.68
CA LYS A 5 -3.39 -17.93 -11.48
C LYS A 5 -3.28 -18.78 -12.75
N ASP A 6 -2.08 -18.94 -13.30
CA ASP A 6 -1.83 -19.75 -14.50
C ASP A 6 -0.54 -20.60 -14.33
N PRO A 7 -0.64 -21.92 -14.17
CA PRO A 7 0.52 -22.81 -14.07
C PRO A 7 1.30 -22.93 -15.39
N HIS A 8 0.75 -22.46 -16.53
CA HIS A 8 1.42 -22.43 -17.83
C HIS A 8 2.15 -21.10 -18.12
N PHE A 9 2.29 -20.21 -17.13
CA PHE A 9 3.00 -18.94 -17.24
C PHE A 9 4.41 -18.91 -16.58
N PRO A 10 5.36 -19.82 -16.89
CA PRO A 10 6.75 -19.64 -16.51
C PRO A 10 7.50 -18.78 -17.55
N TYR A 11 8.31 -17.84 -17.09
CA TYR A 11 9.28 -17.13 -17.95
C TYR A 11 10.28 -18.12 -18.56
N ALA A 12 10.61 -17.95 -19.84
CA ALA A 12 11.28 -18.96 -20.68
C ALA A 12 12.52 -19.60 -20.03
N VAL A 13 13.40 -18.79 -19.43
CA VAL A 13 14.65 -19.22 -18.78
C VAL A 13 14.42 -20.23 -17.63
N PHE A 14 13.29 -20.12 -16.93
CA PHE A 14 12.94 -21.01 -15.80
C PHE A 14 11.95 -22.11 -16.19
N SER A 15 11.46 -22.14 -17.43
CA SER A 15 10.34 -22.99 -17.86
C SER A 15 10.58 -24.50 -17.69
N SER A 16 11.81 -24.97 -17.91
CA SER A 16 12.21 -26.36 -17.66
C SER A 16 12.15 -26.71 -16.17
N ARG A 17 12.66 -25.83 -15.30
CA ARG A 17 12.73 -26.02 -13.85
C ARG A 17 11.37 -25.97 -13.17
N VAL A 18 10.47 -25.12 -13.66
CA VAL A 18 9.06 -25.08 -13.22
C VAL A 18 8.33 -26.36 -13.63
N ARG A 19 8.48 -26.82 -14.88
CA ARG A 19 7.91 -28.11 -15.35
C ARG A 19 8.46 -29.31 -14.57
N ALA A 20 9.74 -29.28 -14.20
CA ALA A 20 10.41 -30.29 -13.38
C ALA A 20 10.10 -30.19 -11.88
N LYS A 21 9.20 -29.29 -11.45
CA LYS A 21 8.83 -29.04 -10.04
C LYS A 21 10.02 -28.68 -9.14
N GLU A 22 11.06 -28.05 -9.68
CA GLU A 22 12.18 -27.50 -8.89
C GLU A 22 11.89 -26.10 -8.36
N ILE A 23 11.16 -25.30 -9.14
CA ILE A 23 10.69 -23.97 -8.79
C ILE A 23 9.16 -24.02 -8.79
N GLU A 24 8.55 -23.88 -7.62
CA GLU A 24 7.10 -23.96 -7.41
C GLU A 24 6.60 -22.67 -6.76
N ILE A 25 5.39 -22.22 -7.12
CA ILE A 25 4.67 -21.16 -6.40
C ILE A 25 3.31 -21.68 -5.95
N GLU A 26 3.00 -21.48 -4.68
CA GLU A 26 1.83 -22.05 -4.00
C GLU A 26 1.03 -20.92 -3.35
N ARG A 27 -0.28 -20.83 -3.63
CA ARG A 27 -1.16 -19.85 -2.97
C ARG A 27 -1.68 -20.45 -1.67
N LEU A 28 -1.19 -19.93 -0.54
CA LEU A 28 -1.57 -20.41 0.79
C LEU A 28 -2.89 -19.79 1.30
N SER A 29 -3.23 -18.58 0.87
CA SER A 29 -4.50 -17.93 1.23
C SER A 29 -4.92 -16.86 0.20
N GLY A 30 -5.94 -16.06 0.53
CA GLY A 30 -6.29 -14.86 -0.23
C GLY A 30 -5.16 -13.82 -0.27
N SER A 31 -4.39 -13.69 0.83
CA SER A 31 -3.35 -12.67 1.04
C SER A 31 -1.91 -13.20 1.13
N SER A 32 -1.70 -14.52 1.00
CA SER A 32 -0.36 -15.12 1.09
C SER A 32 -0.07 -16.18 0.02
N ALA A 33 1.18 -16.22 -0.41
CA ALA A 33 1.74 -17.21 -1.33
C ALA A 33 3.18 -17.54 -0.93
N LEU A 34 3.64 -18.74 -1.30
CA LEU A 34 4.96 -19.27 -1.02
C LEU A 34 5.68 -19.58 -2.34
N LEU A 35 6.90 -19.06 -2.49
CA LEU A 35 7.85 -19.48 -3.53
C LEU A 35 8.78 -20.54 -2.93
N ARG A 36 8.93 -21.69 -3.59
CA ARG A 36 9.78 -22.79 -3.15
C ARG A 36 10.75 -23.16 -4.26
N ILE A 37 12.06 -23.02 -4.00
CA ILE A 37 13.15 -23.42 -4.91
C ILE A 37 13.87 -24.59 -4.23
N LYS A 38 13.79 -25.80 -4.83
CA LYS A 38 14.27 -27.05 -4.19
C LYS A 38 15.76 -27.32 -4.36
N ARG A 39 16.37 -26.75 -5.41
CA ARG A 39 17.81 -26.79 -5.66
C ARG A 39 18.25 -25.39 -6.07
N LEU A 40 19.02 -24.72 -5.22
CA LEU A 40 19.56 -23.40 -5.52
C LEU A 40 20.72 -23.54 -6.50
N GLU A 41 20.68 -22.81 -7.62
CA GLU A 41 21.79 -22.70 -8.56
C GLU A 41 22.34 -21.25 -8.54
N LYS A 42 23.64 -21.04 -8.80
CA LYS A 42 24.22 -19.69 -8.80
C LYS A 42 23.59 -18.73 -9.82
N LYS A 43 22.94 -19.26 -10.85
CA LYS A 43 22.16 -18.50 -11.85
C LYS A 43 20.78 -18.02 -11.36
N ASP A 44 20.34 -18.47 -10.17
CA ASP A 44 19.10 -18.03 -9.53
C ASP A 44 19.31 -16.78 -8.65
N GLU A 45 20.56 -16.34 -8.46
CA GLU A 45 20.92 -15.15 -7.70
C GLU A 45 20.39 -13.87 -8.34
N GLY A 46 19.80 -12.98 -7.54
CA GLY A 46 19.29 -11.69 -7.99
C GLY A 46 18.03 -11.21 -7.28
N GLU A 47 17.37 -10.21 -7.87
CA GLU A 47 16.15 -9.58 -7.35
C GLU A 47 14.90 -10.43 -7.66
N ILE A 48 14.24 -10.91 -6.61
CA ILE A 48 12.96 -11.63 -6.69
C ILE A 48 11.80 -10.64 -6.47
N PHE A 49 11.06 -10.38 -7.55
CA PHE A 49 9.85 -9.56 -7.53
C PHE A 49 8.60 -10.42 -7.32
N CYS A 50 7.92 -10.22 -6.20
CA CYS A 50 6.56 -10.71 -5.98
C CYS A 50 5.57 -9.62 -6.40
N HIS A 51 4.82 -9.87 -7.48
CA HIS A 51 3.78 -8.96 -7.97
C HIS A 51 2.40 -9.61 -7.84
N THR A 52 1.46 -8.95 -7.15
CA THR A 52 0.03 -9.27 -7.23
C THR A 52 -0.74 -8.06 -7.76
N PRO A 53 -1.44 -8.18 -8.91
CA PRO A 53 -2.43 -7.17 -9.27
C PRO A 53 -3.53 -7.16 -8.20
N ASN A 54 -4.17 -6.03 -7.98
CA ASN A 54 -5.35 -6.00 -7.12
C ASN A 54 -6.50 -6.82 -7.75
N THR A 55 -7.25 -7.54 -6.91
CA THR A 55 -8.41 -8.35 -7.31
C THR A 55 -9.76 -7.72 -6.93
N ASP A 56 -9.77 -6.59 -6.22
CA ASP A 56 -10.98 -5.82 -5.91
C ASP A 56 -11.35 -4.87 -7.08
N ALA A 57 -12.57 -4.99 -7.60
CA ALA A 57 -13.07 -4.19 -8.72
C ALA A 57 -13.26 -2.69 -8.44
N ARG A 58 -13.10 -2.24 -7.18
CA ARG A 58 -13.27 -0.83 -6.75
C ARG A 58 -11.96 -0.11 -6.42
N LEU A 59 -10.84 -0.82 -6.35
CA LEU A 59 -9.54 -0.26 -5.97
C LEU A 59 -8.56 -0.37 -7.15
N TRP A 60 -7.83 0.71 -7.45
CA TRP A 60 -6.82 0.74 -8.50
C TRP A 60 -5.42 0.73 -7.89
N GLY A 61 -4.66 -0.34 -8.15
CA GLY A 61 -3.30 -0.49 -7.65
C GLY A 61 -2.70 -1.85 -7.99
N ASN A 62 -1.38 -1.87 -8.16
CA ASN A 62 -0.58 -3.09 -8.28
C ASN A 62 0.33 -3.17 -7.05
N TYR A 63 0.33 -4.31 -6.36
CA TYR A 63 1.19 -4.52 -5.21
C TYR A 63 2.45 -5.26 -5.66
N SER A 64 3.61 -4.65 -5.46
CA SER A 64 4.91 -5.28 -5.61
C SER A 64 5.66 -5.34 -4.27
N ALA A 65 6.35 -6.45 -4.06
CA ALA A 65 7.38 -6.63 -3.05
C ALA A 65 8.64 -7.19 -3.71
N GLU A 66 9.79 -6.91 -3.12
CA GLU A 66 11.12 -7.15 -3.69
C GLU A 66 12.01 -7.72 -2.60
N THR A 67 12.84 -8.71 -2.94
CA THR A 67 13.82 -9.31 -2.03
C THR A 67 14.99 -9.88 -2.82
N THR A 68 16.20 -9.89 -2.26
CA THR A 68 17.40 -10.33 -2.96
C THR A 68 17.76 -11.75 -2.54
N LEU A 69 17.78 -12.68 -3.50
CA LEU A 69 18.28 -14.03 -3.27
C LEU A 69 19.79 -14.05 -3.51
N HIS A 70 20.57 -14.25 -2.45
CA HIS A 70 22.00 -14.52 -2.54
C HIS A 70 22.26 -16.03 -2.49
N VAL A 71 23.13 -16.52 -3.38
CA VAL A 71 23.48 -17.94 -3.50
C VAL A 71 24.92 -18.12 -3.05
N ILE A 72 25.07 -18.60 -1.81
CA ILE A 72 26.36 -19.04 -1.25
C ILE A 72 26.80 -20.32 -1.99
N LYS A 73 28.05 -20.32 -2.47
CA LYS A 73 28.65 -21.48 -3.14
C LYS A 73 29.15 -22.45 -2.08
N ASP A 74 28.85 -23.74 -2.23
CA ASP A 74 29.51 -24.80 -1.45
C ASP A 74 31.01 -24.83 -1.78
N THR A 75 31.84 -24.43 -0.80
CA THR A 75 33.31 -24.45 -0.91
C THR A 75 33.98 -25.38 0.10
N LEU A 76 33.19 -25.94 1.03
CA LEU A 76 33.67 -26.78 2.13
C LEU A 76 34.36 -28.05 1.61
N LYS A 77 35.60 -28.26 2.03
CA LYS A 77 36.44 -29.44 1.76
C LYS A 77 36.76 -30.13 3.08
N ALA A 78 36.80 -31.46 3.07
CA ALA A 78 37.28 -32.25 4.19
C ALA A 78 38.04 -33.49 3.68
N SER A 79 39.29 -33.64 4.13
CA SER A 79 40.21 -34.71 3.77
C SER A 79 40.69 -35.42 5.05
N TYR A 80 40.70 -36.75 5.05
CA TYR A 80 41.42 -37.53 6.07
C TYR A 80 42.81 -37.84 5.52
N SER A 81 43.86 -37.51 6.29
CA SER A 81 45.26 -37.55 5.82
C SER A 81 46.01 -38.85 6.16
N GLY A 82 45.42 -39.73 6.98
CA GLY A 82 46.05 -40.99 7.43
C GLY A 82 45.69 -42.22 6.59
N PRO A 83 46.14 -43.42 7.02
CA PRO A 83 45.92 -44.67 6.30
C PRO A 83 44.47 -45.18 6.45
N PRO A 84 43.90 -45.84 5.42
CA PRO A 84 42.51 -46.34 5.46
C PRO A 84 42.29 -47.46 6.48
N SER A 85 43.36 -48.08 6.98
CA SER A 85 43.34 -48.99 8.12
C SER A 85 44.61 -48.87 8.95
N GLN A 86 44.51 -49.13 10.24
CA GLN A 86 45.62 -49.12 11.18
C GLN A 86 45.43 -50.24 12.22
N SER A 87 46.54 -50.82 12.66
CA SER A 87 46.56 -51.85 13.68
C SER A 87 47.49 -51.41 14.81
N LEU A 88 46.99 -51.42 16.05
CA LEU A 88 47.67 -50.94 17.25
C LEU A 88 47.65 -52.02 18.34
N SER A 89 48.52 -51.90 19.35
CA SER A 89 48.44 -52.70 20.57
C SER A 89 47.50 -52.03 21.58
N GLU A 90 46.94 -52.79 22.51
CA GLU A 90 46.28 -52.18 23.67
C GLU A 90 47.24 -51.24 24.43
N ALA A 91 46.73 -50.10 24.88
CA ALA A 91 47.48 -48.98 25.48
C ALA A 91 48.48 -48.23 24.57
N ASP A 92 48.57 -48.52 23.26
CA ASP A 92 49.22 -47.61 22.30
C ASP A 92 48.43 -46.28 22.17
N ALA A 93 49.11 -45.24 21.70
CA ALA A 93 48.49 -43.94 21.42
C ALA A 93 48.05 -43.83 19.95
N LEU A 94 46.78 -43.51 19.72
CA LEU A 94 46.20 -43.21 18.42
C LEU A 94 46.18 -41.69 18.18
N GLN A 95 46.54 -41.27 16.97
CA GLN A 95 46.31 -39.92 16.47
C GLN A 95 45.72 -40.01 15.06
N LEU A 96 44.65 -39.25 14.80
CA LEU A 96 43.99 -39.17 13.50
C LEU A 96 43.80 -37.70 13.14
N GLU A 97 44.16 -37.33 11.91
CA GLU A 97 44.13 -35.93 11.45
C GLU A 97 43.17 -35.75 10.28
N CYS A 98 42.42 -34.65 10.32
CA CYS A 98 41.43 -34.26 9.34
C CYS A 98 41.70 -32.82 8.91
N GLU A 99 41.99 -32.63 7.64
CA GLU A 99 42.12 -31.33 7.02
C GLU A 99 40.73 -30.84 6.59
N VAL A 100 40.34 -29.65 7.05
CA VAL A 100 39.05 -29.03 6.75
C VAL A 100 39.29 -27.59 6.32
N SER A 101 38.82 -27.23 5.13
CA SER A 101 38.94 -25.87 4.59
C SER A 101 37.62 -25.39 3.99
N SER A 102 37.40 -24.07 4.03
CA SER A 102 36.30 -23.36 3.38
C SER A 102 36.86 -22.10 2.73
N GLU A 103 36.31 -21.74 1.57
CA GLU A 103 36.60 -20.52 0.80
C GLU A 103 35.35 -19.60 0.76
N THR A 104 34.42 -19.81 1.69
CA THR A 104 33.18 -19.03 1.79
C THR A 104 33.49 -17.62 2.29
N PHE A 105 32.99 -16.60 1.56
CA PHE A 105 33.27 -15.19 1.82
C PHE A 105 32.39 -14.57 2.92
N GLN A 106 31.23 -15.18 3.18
CA GLN A 106 30.32 -14.81 4.26
C GLN A 106 30.91 -15.17 5.63
N HIS A 107 30.43 -14.54 6.70
CA HIS A 107 30.82 -14.89 8.07
C HIS A 107 30.22 -16.25 8.49
N THR A 108 30.90 -17.33 8.12
CA THR A 108 30.56 -18.72 8.47
C THR A 108 31.43 -19.25 9.61
N HIS A 109 30.92 -20.28 10.27
CA HIS A 109 31.59 -20.98 11.36
C HIS A 109 31.71 -22.46 11.02
N LEU A 110 32.90 -23.02 11.23
CA LEU A 110 33.16 -24.45 11.04
C LEU A 110 32.96 -25.21 12.36
N SER A 111 32.39 -26.40 12.27
CA SER A 111 32.39 -27.40 13.34
C SER A 111 32.94 -28.72 12.83
N VAL A 112 33.77 -29.40 13.61
CA VAL A 112 34.42 -30.65 13.23
C VAL A 112 34.14 -31.72 14.29
N SER A 113 33.57 -32.84 13.86
CA SER A 113 33.27 -34.00 14.71
C SER A 113 34.07 -35.21 14.27
N TRP A 114 34.76 -35.86 15.22
CA TRP A 114 35.22 -37.23 15.03
C TRP A 114 34.12 -38.20 15.42
N LEU A 115 33.84 -39.15 14.54
CA LEU A 115 32.76 -40.11 14.63
C LEU A 115 33.36 -41.51 14.68
N PHE A 116 32.72 -42.40 15.45
CA PHE A 116 33.10 -43.79 15.61
C PHE A 116 31.92 -44.71 15.29
N ARG A 117 32.21 -45.80 14.59
CA ARG A 117 31.27 -46.88 14.26
C ARG A 117 31.94 -48.22 14.55
N ALA A 118 31.41 -49.05 15.46
CA ALA A 118 32.02 -50.34 15.79
C ALA A 118 31.81 -51.40 14.69
N GLN A 119 30.62 -51.45 14.09
CA GLN A 119 30.22 -52.41 13.04
C GLN A 119 29.46 -51.68 11.93
N GLU A 120 29.53 -52.16 10.68
CA GLU A 120 29.02 -51.39 9.51
C GLU A 120 27.53 -51.04 9.58
N ASP A 121 26.70 -51.93 10.15
CA ASP A 121 25.25 -51.74 10.34
C ASP A 121 24.88 -50.80 11.51
N GLN A 122 25.85 -50.35 12.30
CA GLN A 122 25.60 -49.49 13.47
C GLN A 122 25.67 -48.00 13.12
N GLU A 123 24.77 -47.20 13.71
CA GLU A 123 24.87 -45.74 13.64
C GLU A 123 26.18 -45.24 14.24
N SER A 124 26.73 -44.17 13.64
CA SER A 124 28.01 -43.59 14.05
C SER A 124 27.80 -42.53 15.13
N ARG A 125 28.26 -42.80 16.36
CA ARG A 125 28.25 -41.85 17.46
C ARG A 125 29.44 -40.89 17.40
N ALA A 126 29.29 -39.71 17.99
CA ALA A 126 30.42 -38.80 18.19
C ALA A 126 31.41 -39.37 19.22
N VAL A 127 32.69 -39.11 18.99
CA VAL A 127 33.79 -39.32 19.95
C VAL A 127 34.07 -38.00 20.65
N ILE A 128 34.27 -36.96 19.85
CA ILE A 128 34.54 -35.59 20.27
C ILE A 128 34.19 -34.63 19.13
N THR A 129 33.66 -33.45 19.48
CA THR A 129 33.22 -32.42 18.54
C THR A 129 33.74 -31.06 18.98
N LEU A 130 34.33 -30.31 18.06
CA LEU A 130 34.49 -28.87 18.15
C LEU A 130 33.25 -28.27 17.48
N ASP A 131 32.41 -27.60 18.26
CA ASP A 131 31.23 -26.94 17.68
C ASP A 131 31.56 -25.59 17.05
N LYS A 132 30.55 -25.03 16.38
CA LYS A 132 30.55 -23.71 15.75
C LYS A 132 30.85 -22.55 16.72
N ASP A 133 30.67 -22.76 18.02
CA ASP A 133 30.96 -21.79 19.09
C ASP A 133 32.39 -21.99 19.65
N LEU A 134 33.23 -22.74 18.91
CA LEU A 134 34.60 -23.14 19.24
C LEU A 134 34.73 -23.93 20.56
N THR A 135 33.64 -24.55 21.03
CA THR A 135 33.63 -25.35 22.25
C THR A 135 33.88 -26.82 21.93
N VAL A 136 34.88 -27.42 22.58
CA VAL A 136 35.15 -28.87 22.50
C VAL A 136 34.24 -29.62 23.47
N LYS A 137 33.51 -30.60 22.95
CA LYS A 137 32.54 -31.43 23.67
C LYS A 137 32.80 -32.92 23.40
N PRO A 138 32.88 -33.78 24.42
CA PRO A 138 32.91 -35.24 24.22
C PRO A 138 31.58 -35.74 23.66
N GLY A 139 31.62 -36.87 22.96
CA GLY A 139 30.41 -37.61 22.55
C GLY A 139 30.00 -38.67 23.56
N GLU A 140 28.78 -39.18 23.39
CA GLU A 140 28.14 -40.10 24.33
C GLU A 140 28.92 -41.41 24.52
N GLY A 141 29.28 -41.73 25.77
CA GLY A 141 30.08 -42.89 26.14
C GLY A 141 31.59 -42.71 25.88
N PHE A 142 32.08 -41.47 25.89
CA PHE A 142 33.51 -41.12 25.84
C PHE A 142 33.91 -40.08 26.90
N GLU A 143 32.95 -39.50 27.63
CA GLU A 143 33.10 -38.38 28.57
C GLU A 143 34.10 -38.68 29.67
N ALA A 144 34.05 -39.87 30.28
CA ALA A 144 34.98 -40.28 31.33
C ALA A 144 36.43 -40.32 30.84
N ARG A 145 36.68 -40.74 29.59
CA ARG A 145 38.01 -40.77 28.98
C ARG A 145 38.47 -39.37 28.55
N TYR A 146 37.56 -38.51 28.12
CA TYR A 146 37.84 -37.09 27.89
C TYR A 146 38.24 -36.35 29.18
N HIS A 147 37.45 -36.48 30.26
CA HIS A 147 37.73 -35.84 31.55
C HIS A 147 38.99 -36.36 32.23
N ALA A 148 39.39 -37.61 31.99
CA ALA A 148 40.67 -38.17 32.45
C ALA A 148 41.87 -37.79 31.55
N GLY A 149 41.67 -37.01 30.48
CA GLY A 149 42.73 -36.63 29.53
C GLY A 149 43.19 -37.75 28.59
N PHE A 150 42.47 -38.87 28.53
CA PHE A 150 42.77 -39.97 27.60
C PHE A 150 42.31 -39.68 26.17
N ILE A 151 41.33 -38.79 25.98
CA ILE A 151 40.85 -38.34 24.67
C ILE A 151 40.95 -36.82 24.61
N SER A 152 41.58 -36.27 23.57
CA SER A 152 41.56 -34.83 23.25
C SER A 152 41.33 -34.61 21.76
N MET A 153 41.00 -33.37 21.40
CA MET A 153 41.11 -32.91 20.03
C MET A 153 41.80 -31.55 20.00
N ASP A 154 42.80 -31.42 19.13
CA ASP A 154 43.58 -30.21 18.96
C ASP A 154 43.34 -29.64 17.56
N LYS A 155 43.26 -28.31 17.43
CA LYS A 155 43.53 -27.64 16.15
C LYS A 155 45.05 -27.48 16.04
N VAL A 156 45.66 -28.09 15.03
CA VAL A 156 47.13 -28.18 14.87
C VAL A 156 47.67 -27.05 14.01
N GLU A 157 46.94 -26.76 12.93
CA GLU A 157 47.20 -25.74 11.91
C GLU A 157 45.85 -25.14 11.51
N ASP A 158 45.83 -24.13 10.62
CA ASP A 158 44.58 -23.41 10.33
C ASP A 158 43.44 -24.26 9.74
N THR A 159 43.77 -25.37 9.09
CA THR A 159 42.84 -26.35 8.53
C THR A 159 42.88 -27.72 9.22
N THR A 160 43.91 -28.03 10.02
CA THR A 160 44.20 -29.39 10.49
C THR A 160 43.66 -29.66 11.89
N PHE A 161 42.68 -30.58 12.00
CA PHE A 161 42.02 -30.99 13.25
C PHE A 161 42.42 -32.42 13.62
N ARG A 162 43.03 -32.61 14.79
CA ARG A 162 43.59 -33.88 15.25
C ARG A 162 42.85 -34.48 16.44
N LEU A 163 42.27 -35.67 16.28
CA LEU A 163 41.90 -36.53 17.39
C LEU A 163 43.15 -37.13 18.02
N LYS A 164 43.21 -37.17 19.34
CA LYS A 164 44.18 -37.96 20.11
C LYS A 164 43.44 -38.91 21.05
N ILE A 165 43.86 -40.17 21.08
CA ILE A 165 43.53 -41.11 22.15
C ILE A 165 44.85 -41.63 22.69
N SER A 166 45.21 -41.28 23.93
CA SER A 166 46.56 -41.57 24.47
C SER A 166 46.76 -43.01 24.91
N GLN A 167 45.67 -43.75 25.14
CA GLN A 167 45.64 -45.18 25.40
C GLN A 167 44.40 -45.79 24.72
N VAL A 168 44.60 -46.55 23.64
CA VAL A 168 43.52 -47.31 22.98
C VAL A 168 43.14 -48.54 23.81
N GLN A 169 41.84 -48.83 23.82
CA GLN A 169 41.22 -49.95 24.54
C GLN A 169 40.50 -50.85 23.52
N GLN A 170 40.27 -52.13 23.81
CA GLN A 170 39.60 -53.04 22.84
C GLN A 170 38.23 -52.53 22.35
N SER A 171 37.55 -51.66 23.11
CA SER A 171 36.31 -50.97 22.72
C SER A 171 36.45 -49.94 21.59
N ASP A 172 37.68 -49.53 21.25
CA ASP A 172 37.99 -48.59 20.16
C ASP A 172 38.18 -49.31 18.81
N GLN A 173 38.03 -50.64 18.77
CA GLN A 173 38.05 -51.41 17.53
C GLN A 173 36.80 -51.10 16.69
N GLY A 174 36.99 -50.58 15.48
CA GLY A 174 35.92 -50.05 14.64
C GLY A 174 36.45 -49.01 13.64
N LYS A 175 35.56 -48.25 13.03
CA LYS A 175 35.89 -47.25 12.01
C LYS A 175 35.75 -45.83 12.54
N PHE A 176 36.82 -45.05 12.47
CA PHE A 176 36.84 -43.63 12.80
C PHE A 176 36.77 -42.78 11.53
N PHE A 177 35.98 -41.71 11.53
CA PHE A 177 35.92 -40.76 10.42
C PHE A 177 35.59 -39.34 10.89
N CYS A 178 36.00 -38.36 10.09
CA CYS A 178 35.80 -36.95 10.37
C CYS A 178 34.54 -36.45 9.63
N ARG A 179 33.76 -35.60 10.28
CA ARG A 179 32.66 -34.84 9.66
C ARG A 179 32.85 -33.36 9.93
N ALA A 180 33.05 -32.60 8.86
CA ALA A 180 33.00 -31.15 8.87
C ALA A 180 31.58 -30.66 8.57
N MET A 181 31.15 -29.60 9.24
CA MET A 181 29.95 -28.83 8.88
C MET A 181 30.28 -27.35 8.89
N GLU A 182 29.63 -26.61 7.99
CA GLU A 182 29.71 -25.16 7.90
C GLU A 182 28.34 -24.55 8.23
N TRP A 183 28.36 -23.55 9.10
CA TRP A 183 27.19 -22.89 9.66
C TRP A 183 27.24 -21.39 9.35
N ILE A 184 26.08 -20.78 9.12
CA ILE A 184 25.92 -19.32 9.13
C ILE A 184 25.03 -18.93 10.32
N GLN A 185 25.31 -17.76 10.91
CA GLN A 185 24.40 -17.16 11.89
C GLN A 185 23.57 -16.09 11.20
N ASP A 186 22.25 -16.27 11.21
CA ASP A 186 21.30 -15.31 10.68
C ASP A 186 21.14 -14.10 11.64
N PRO A 187 20.66 -12.92 11.18
CA PRO A 187 20.63 -11.70 12.01
C PRO A 187 19.78 -11.78 13.29
N ASP A 188 18.86 -12.75 13.37
CA ASP A 188 18.07 -13.07 14.57
C ASP A 188 18.82 -13.98 15.57
N ARG A 189 20.09 -14.31 15.28
CA ARG A 189 21.00 -15.21 15.99
C ARG A 189 20.71 -16.70 15.83
N THR A 190 19.76 -17.11 14.99
CA THR A 190 19.57 -18.52 14.66
C THR A 190 20.76 -19.05 13.84
N TRP A 191 20.99 -20.36 13.90
CA TRP A 191 22.15 -21.01 13.29
C TRP A 191 21.71 -22.01 12.24
N THR A 192 22.08 -21.74 10.99
CA THR A 192 21.66 -22.50 9.81
C THR A 192 22.85 -23.28 9.25
N GLN A 193 22.75 -24.61 9.14
CA GLN A 193 23.79 -25.45 8.53
C GLN A 193 23.74 -25.30 7.00
N ILE A 194 24.80 -24.78 6.38
CA ILE A 194 24.83 -24.49 4.93
C ILE A 194 25.56 -25.56 4.11
N SER A 195 26.55 -26.25 4.70
CA SER A 195 27.23 -27.39 4.06
C SER A 195 27.72 -28.40 5.10
N HIS A 196 27.97 -29.64 4.64
CA HIS A 196 28.69 -30.64 5.42
C HIS A 196 29.46 -31.59 4.49
N LYS A 197 30.57 -32.15 4.99
CA LYS A 197 31.38 -33.18 4.32
C LYS A 197 31.75 -34.25 5.36
N THR A 198 31.72 -35.52 4.96
CA THR A 198 32.24 -36.64 5.78
C THR A 198 33.38 -37.29 5.02
N THR A 199 34.51 -37.53 5.69
CA THR A 199 35.73 -38.06 5.07
C THR A 199 35.63 -39.57 4.82
N ALA A 200 36.57 -40.10 4.04
CA ALA A 200 36.97 -41.50 4.19
C ALA A 200 37.42 -41.75 5.65
N GLY A 201 37.22 -42.96 6.15
CA GLY A 201 37.49 -43.34 7.54
C GLY A 201 38.57 -44.40 7.69
N CYS A 202 39.32 -44.32 8.78
CA CYS A 202 40.32 -45.31 9.19
C CYS A 202 39.66 -46.48 9.92
N GLN A 203 39.94 -47.71 9.47
CA GLN A 203 39.56 -48.93 10.17
C GLN A 203 40.62 -49.28 11.23
N MET A 204 40.23 -49.33 12.51
CA MET A 204 41.10 -49.64 13.64
C MET A 204 40.99 -51.12 14.03
N GLU A 205 42.14 -51.80 14.11
CA GLU A 205 42.33 -53.13 14.69
C GLU A 205 43.17 -52.99 15.97
N ILE A 206 42.80 -53.69 17.05
CA ILE A 206 43.50 -53.59 18.35
C ILE A 206 43.95 -54.97 18.80
N ARG A 207 45.26 -55.10 19.04
CA ARG A 207 45.96 -56.34 19.41
C ARG A 207 46.19 -56.39 20.91
N THR A 208 45.76 -57.47 21.54
CA THR A 208 46.15 -57.81 22.92
C THR A 208 47.66 -57.99 23.02
N MET A 209 48.31 -57.34 23.99
CA MET A 209 49.76 -57.46 24.16
C MET A 209 50.18 -58.90 24.54
N VAL A 210 51.14 -59.45 23.79
CA VAL A 210 51.85 -60.69 24.15
C VAL A 210 53.15 -60.29 24.84
N ALA A 211 53.24 -60.53 26.15
CA ALA A 211 54.39 -60.15 26.96
C ALA A 211 55.60 -61.12 26.76
N PRO A 212 56.83 -60.61 26.61
CA PRO A 212 58.06 -61.40 26.74
C PRO A 212 58.38 -61.77 28.20
N ASP A 213 59.37 -62.66 28.36
CA ASP A 213 59.78 -63.25 29.64
C ASP A 213 60.25 -62.23 30.70
N VAL A 214 60.10 -62.65 31.97
CA VAL A 214 60.06 -61.81 33.19
C VAL A 214 61.29 -60.91 33.41
N ASP A 215 62.48 -61.31 32.97
CA ASP A 215 63.74 -60.58 33.16
C ASP A 215 64.26 -59.89 31.88
N SER A 216 63.48 -59.86 30.80
CA SER A 216 63.86 -59.25 29.52
C SER A 216 63.33 -57.82 29.34
N PHE A 217 64.08 -56.98 28.62
CA PHE A 217 63.63 -55.65 28.21
C PHE A 217 63.93 -55.38 26.73
N SER A 218 63.11 -54.52 26.12
CA SER A 218 63.28 -54.07 24.73
C SER A 218 63.29 -52.55 24.61
N VAL A 219 63.85 -52.04 23.51
CA VAL A 219 64.03 -50.61 23.27
C VAL A 219 63.53 -50.27 21.87
N SER A 220 62.64 -49.29 21.79
CA SER A 220 62.17 -48.70 20.53
C SER A 220 62.60 -47.24 20.45
N LEU A 221 63.14 -46.85 19.29
CA LEU A 221 63.29 -45.46 18.90
C LEU A 221 62.15 -45.11 17.94
N LYS A 222 61.63 -43.89 18.03
CA LYS A 222 60.71 -43.31 17.04
C LYS A 222 60.93 -41.81 16.91
N ALA A 223 61.06 -41.30 15.69
CA ALA A 223 61.04 -39.86 15.41
C ALA A 223 59.59 -39.34 15.38
N SER A 224 59.41 -38.06 15.76
CA SER A 224 58.17 -37.34 15.49
C SER A 224 57.96 -37.12 13.98
N VAL A 225 59.04 -36.80 13.27
CA VAL A 225 59.07 -36.57 11.82
C VAL A 225 60.40 -37.09 11.24
N VAL A 226 60.33 -37.98 10.24
CA VAL A 226 61.50 -38.53 9.52
C VAL A 226 61.91 -37.72 8.28
N LEU A 227 61.02 -36.86 7.78
CA LEU A 227 61.28 -35.98 6.62
C LEU A 227 61.07 -34.52 7.02
N LEU A 228 62.15 -33.86 7.44
CA LEU A 228 62.13 -32.48 7.91
C LEU A 228 62.36 -31.49 6.75
N GLN A 229 61.95 -30.25 6.95
CA GLN A 229 62.49 -29.11 6.20
C GLN A 229 63.55 -28.40 7.06
N GLN A 230 64.54 -27.77 6.42
CA GLN A 230 65.55 -26.98 7.11
C GLN A 230 64.90 -25.90 7.98
N GLY A 231 65.29 -25.83 9.26
CA GLY A 231 64.68 -24.98 10.29
C GLY A 231 63.57 -25.66 11.11
N GLY A 232 63.09 -26.84 10.71
CA GLY A 232 62.11 -27.63 11.46
C GLY A 232 62.62 -28.14 12.81
N ALA A 233 61.74 -28.69 13.65
CA ALA A 233 62.11 -29.34 14.90
C ALA A 233 62.06 -30.87 14.75
N LEU A 234 63.12 -31.54 15.20
CA LEU A 234 63.18 -32.99 15.35
C LEU A 234 62.96 -33.34 16.82
N ASP A 235 62.02 -34.23 17.10
CA ASP A 235 61.88 -34.90 18.40
C ASP A 235 62.06 -36.41 18.20
N LEU A 236 62.87 -37.04 19.05
CA LEU A 236 63.19 -38.46 19.03
C LEU A 236 62.82 -39.07 20.38
N HIS A 237 61.90 -40.03 20.39
CA HIS A 237 61.46 -40.75 21.59
C HIS A 237 62.12 -42.13 21.66
N CYS A 238 62.89 -42.36 22.73
CA CYS A 238 63.47 -43.65 23.08
C CYS A 238 62.64 -44.27 24.21
N ARG A 239 61.79 -45.24 23.86
CA ARG A 239 60.91 -45.96 24.79
C ARG A 239 61.49 -47.32 25.17
N VAL A 240 61.65 -47.52 26.48
CA VAL A 240 62.13 -48.71 27.16
C VAL A 240 60.93 -49.51 27.65
N ASN A 241 60.80 -50.77 27.23
CA ASN A 241 59.73 -51.67 27.71
C ASN A 241 60.34 -52.77 28.57
N ALA A 242 60.04 -52.76 29.88
CA ALA A 242 60.64 -53.61 30.89
C ALA A 242 59.66 -53.91 32.03
N GLN A 243 59.77 -55.09 32.65
CA GLN A 243 59.08 -55.40 33.91
C GLN A 243 59.85 -54.79 35.11
N ASN A 244 59.23 -54.77 36.31
CA ASN A 244 59.88 -54.39 37.58
C ASN A 244 60.60 -53.01 37.60
N LEU A 245 60.05 -52.00 36.93
CA LEU A 245 60.58 -50.62 36.81
C LEU A 245 60.97 -49.91 38.13
N GLN A 246 60.49 -50.40 39.29
CA GLN A 246 60.83 -49.86 40.62
C GLN A 246 62.20 -50.33 41.14
N LYS A 247 62.84 -51.33 40.50
CA LYS A 247 64.15 -51.88 40.91
C LYS A 247 65.30 -51.55 39.95
N HIS A 248 65.03 -50.86 38.84
CA HIS A 248 65.97 -50.67 37.76
C HIS A 248 66.01 -49.23 37.29
N PHE A 249 67.21 -48.72 37.08
CA PHE A 249 67.48 -47.43 36.45
C PHE A 249 67.92 -47.67 35.01
N PHE A 250 67.75 -46.64 34.17
CA PHE A 250 68.16 -46.70 32.77
C PHE A 250 68.94 -45.44 32.40
N SER A 251 70.13 -45.62 31.82
CA SER A 251 70.90 -44.56 31.17
C SER A 251 70.78 -44.71 29.65
N VAL A 252 70.62 -43.58 28.94
CA VAL A 252 70.29 -43.54 27.51
C VAL A 252 71.29 -42.69 26.74
N THR A 253 71.98 -43.29 25.78
CA THR A 253 72.92 -42.60 24.87
C THR A 253 72.28 -42.50 23.48
N TRP A 254 72.12 -41.27 23.00
CA TRP A 254 71.68 -40.95 21.66
C TRP A 254 72.85 -41.06 20.70
N MET A 255 72.71 -41.92 19.70
CA MET A 255 73.69 -42.17 18.65
C MET A 255 73.18 -41.62 17.33
N LYS A 256 74.04 -40.97 16.55
CA LYS A 256 73.78 -40.49 15.20
C LYS A 256 74.93 -40.90 14.29
N ASN A 257 74.64 -41.64 13.23
CA ASN A 257 75.64 -42.25 12.33
C ASN A 257 76.73 -43.00 13.12
N GLU A 258 76.29 -43.78 14.12
CA GLU A 258 77.11 -44.54 15.10
C GLU A 258 78.13 -43.70 15.90
N LYS A 259 77.88 -42.39 16.06
CA LYS A 259 78.61 -41.50 16.99
C LYS A 259 77.69 -40.98 18.10
N PRO A 260 78.15 -40.86 19.35
CA PRO A 260 77.32 -40.30 20.43
C PRO A 260 77.08 -38.80 20.23
N LEU A 261 75.82 -38.40 20.40
CA LEU A 261 75.32 -37.02 20.27
C LEU A 261 75.05 -36.43 21.66
N ALA A 262 74.30 -37.16 22.48
CA ALA A 262 73.99 -36.80 23.86
C ALA A 262 73.78 -38.08 24.69
N GLN A 263 73.91 -37.98 26.02
CA GLN A 263 73.61 -39.05 26.96
C GLN A 263 72.86 -38.50 28.17
N ILE A 264 71.87 -39.24 28.66
CA ILE A 264 71.25 -39.06 29.97
C ILE A 264 71.74 -40.20 30.88
N GLY A 265 72.45 -39.85 31.95
CA GLY A 265 72.84 -40.80 32.99
C GLY A 265 71.66 -41.24 33.85
N SER A 266 71.80 -42.32 34.62
CA SER A 266 70.74 -42.83 35.53
C SER A 266 70.33 -41.83 36.62
N SER A 267 71.16 -40.83 36.91
CA SER A 267 70.86 -39.67 37.77
C SER A 267 70.02 -38.57 37.08
N GLY A 268 69.66 -38.73 35.80
CA GLY A 268 68.96 -37.73 34.99
C GLY A 268 69.87 -36.63 34.40
N MET A 269 71.17 -36.62 34.70
CA MET A 269 72.12 -35.63 34.20
C MET A 269 72.36 -35.79 32.69
N LEU A 270 72.21 -34.69 31.94
CA LEU A 270 72.49 -34.61 30.50
C LEU A 270 73.99 -34.34 30.25
N THR A 271 74.57 -35.05 29.29
CA THR A 271 75.91 -34.80 28.73
C THR A 271 75.79 -34.70 27.21
N VAL A 272 76.20 -33.59 26.61
CA VAL A 272 76.21 -33.41 25.14
C VAL A 272 77.64 -33.44 24.62
N PHE A 273 77.87 -34.20 23.54
CA PHE A 273 79.19 -34.42 22.96
C PHE A 273 79.57 -33.30 21.98
N ASP A 274 80.86 -33.08 21.76
CA ASP A 274 81.39 -31.77 21.32
C ASP A 274 80.79 -31.20 20.02
N ALA A 275 80.42 -32.06 19.06
CA ALA A 275 79.78 -31.64 17.80
C ALA A 275 78.41 -30.93 17.97
N TYR A 276 77.76 -31.08 19.13
CA TYR A 276 76.45 -30.49 19.45
C TYR A 276 76.48 -29.53 20.65
N LYS A 277 77.66 -29.32 21.26
CA LYS A 277 77.83 -28.63 22.55
C LYS A 277 77.48 -27.14 22.50
N GLU A 278 77.88 -26.43 21.46
CA GLU A 278 77.48 -25.01 21.29
C GLU A 278 75.99 -24.86 20.96
N ARG A 279 75.36 -25.91 20.38
CA ARG A 279 73.92 -25.94 20.10
C ARG A 279 73.09 -26.27 21.34
N GLU A 280 73.65 -26.97 22.32
CA GLU A 280 73.06 -27.12 23.66
C GLU A 280 73.09 -25.80 24.44
N LYS A 281 74.21 -25.06 24.45
CA LYS A 281 74.27 -23.69 25.02
C LYS A 281 73.27 -22.72 24.38
N ALA A 282 73.05 -22.85 23.07
CA ALA A 282 72.07 -22.06 22.32
C ALA A 282 70.60 -22.50 22.55
N ALA A 283 70.37 -23.53 23.37
CA ALA A 283 69.08 -24.19 23.57
C ALA A 283 68.43 -24.72 22.27
N GLU A 284 69.22 -24.93 21.21
CA GLU A 284 68.79 -25.65 20.01
C GLU A 284 68.65 -27.15 20.31
N VAL A 285 69.58 -27.73 21.08
CA VAL A 285 69.61 -29.17 21.38
C VAL A 285 69.37 -29.41 22.87
N ARG A 286 68.43 -30.30 23.19
CA ARG A 286 68.09 -30.69 24.56
C ARG A 286 67.67 -32.15 24.59
N SER A 287 68.03 -32.89 25.64
CA SER A 287 67.38 -34.16 25.94
C SER A 287 66.85 -34.18 27.38
N VAL A 288 65.74 -34.89 27.60
CA VAL A 288 65.10 -35.06 28.91
C VAL A 288 64.62 -36.49 29.10
N LYS A 289 64.62 -36.97 30.34
CA LYS A 289 63.85 -38.15 30.75
C LYS A 289 62.39 -37.72 30.90
N ALA A 290 61.52 -38.12 29.98
CA ALA A 290 60.13 -37.69 29.90
C ALA A 290 59.22 -38.51 30.85
N SER A 291 59.55 -39.78 31.06
CA SER A 291 58.93 -40.66 32.06
C SER A 291 59.95 -41.68 32.59
N ASN A 292 59.54 -42.64 33.43
CA ASN A 292 60.43 -43.73 33.83
C ASN A 292 60.82 -44.68 32.68
N THR A 293 60.12 -44.62 31.55
CA THR A 293 60.32 -45.49 30.37
C THR A 293 60.52 -44.74 29.07
N ASP A 294 60.26 -43.43 29.01
CA ASP A 294 60.41 -42.61 27.79
C ASP A 294 61.45 -41.49 27.98
N TYR A 295 62.32 -41.36 27.00
CA TYR A 295 63.40 -40.38 26.95
C TYR A 295 63.30 -39.63 25.62
N LEU A 296 63.37 -38.30 25.67
CA LEU A 296 63.20 -37.41 24.52
C LEU A 296 64.51 -36.72 24.18
N LEU A 297 64.90 -36.69 22.90
CA LEU A 297 65.91 -35.78 22.35
C LEU A 297 65.23 -34.83 21.36
N SER A 298 65.32 -33.53 21.63
CA SER A 298 64.85 -32.45 20.78
C SER A 298 66.03 -31.74 20.09
N ILE A 299 65.96 -31.56 18.78
CA ILE A 299 66.83 -30.70 17.98
C ILE A 299 65.96 -29.66 17.27
N ARG A 300 66.04 -28.42 17.73
CA ARG A 300 65.36 -27.25 17.18
C ARG A 300 66.21 -26.63 16.08
N SER A 301 65.57 -26.10 15.05
CA SER A 301 66.25 -25.58 13.85
C SER A 301 67.17 -26.63 13.21
N ALA A 302 66.56 -27.73 12.75
CA ALA A 302 67.24 -28.82 12.07
C ALA A 302 67.93 -28.33 10.80
N ARG A 303 69.22 -28.62 10.67
CA ARG A 303 70.09 -28.18 9.58
C ARG A 303 70.35 -29.34 8.61
N THR A 304 70.91 -29.09 7.43
CA THR A 304 71.33 -30.18 6.52
C THR A 304 72.39 -31.09 7.15
N GLU A 305 73.22 -30.57 8.06
CA GLU A 305 74.15 -31.36 8.89
C GLU A 305 73.43 -32.30 9.89
N ASP A 306 72.14 -32.09 10.22
CA ASP A 306 71.36 -32.92 11.14
C ASP A 306 70.80 -34.20 10.50
N GLN A 307 70.85 -34.32 9.17
CA GLN A 307 70.50 -35.54 8.45
C GLN A 307 71.36 -36.73 8.90
N GLY A 308 70.75 -37.91 9.01
CA GLY A 308 71.45 -39.14 9.37
C GLY A 308 70.56 -40.23 9.96
N GLN A 309 71.19 -41.32 10.32
CA GLN A 309 70.58 -42.45 11.00
C GLN A 309 70.77 -42.30 12.52
N TYR A 310 69.67 -42.26 13.26
CA TYR A 310 69.64 -42.14 14.70
C TYR A 310 69.35 -43.50 15.36
N ARG A 311 69.92 -43.73 16.55
CA ARG A 311 69.66 -44.87 17.42
C ARG A 311 69.68 -44.42 18.87
N CYS A 312 68.98 -45.12 19.76
CA CYS A 312 69.22 -44.98 21.19
C CYS A 312 69.79 -46.27 21.77
N GLU A 313 70.91 -46.13 22.47
CA GLU A 313 71.54 -47.16 23.30
C GLU A 313 71.02 -47.00 24.73
N VAL A 314 70.56 -48.09 25.35
CA VAL A 314 70.03 -48.07 26.71
C VAL A 314 70.75 -49.11 27.56
N TRP A 315 71.28 -48.67 28.69
CA TRP A 315 71.83 -49.54 29.72
C TRP A 315 70.85 -49.67 30.88
N GLN A 316 70.53 -50.90 31.26
CA GLN A 316 69.86 -51.21 32.52
C GLN A 316 70.90 -51.22 33.65
N GLU A 317 70.64 -50.46 34.70
CA GLU A 317 71.56 -50.23 35.82
C GLU A 317 70.83 -50.47 37.16
N THR A 318 71.56 -50.98 38.16
CA THR A 318 71.10 -51.07 39.56
C THR A 318 71.98 -50.19 40.44
N MET A 319 71.40 -49.66 41.51
CA MET A 319 72.12 -48.88 42.51
C MET A 319 72.67 -49.82 43.59
N ASP A 320 73.99 -49.83 43.79
CA ASP A 320 74.65 -50.56 44.88
C ASP A 320 74.58 -49.74 46.19
N GLU A 321 74.90 -50.34 47.35
CA GLU A 321 74.70 -49.72 48.68
C GLU A 321 75.51 -48.43 48.93
N ASP A 322 76.55 -48.18 48.13
CA ASP A 322 77.35 -46.94 48.15
C ASP A 322 76.76 -45.81 47.29
N GLY A 323 75.63 -46.06 46.61
CA GLY A 323 74.99 -45.13 45.68
C GLY A 323 75.59 -45.14 44.27
N SER A 324 76.54 -46.02 43.96
CA SER A 324 77.07 -46.19 42.61
C SER A 324 76.12 -46.99 41.71
N PHE A 325 76.21 -46.77 40.39
CA PHE A 325 75.36 -47.46 39.40
C PHE A 325 76.13 -48.58 38.69
N LYS A 326 75.65 -49.81 38.84
CA LYS A 326 76.20 -51.01 38.23
C LYS A 326 75.38 -51.43 37.00
N ARG A 327 76.05 -51.56 35.86
CA ARG A 327 75.44 -51.98 34.59
C ARG A 327 75.16 -53.48 34.59
N LEU A 328 73.93 -53.86 34.23
CA LEU A 328 73.49 -55.24 34.09
C LEU A 328 73.52 -55.69 32.63
N GLN A 329 72.74 -55.02 31.78
CA GLN A 329 72.59 -55.36 30.36
C GLN A 329 72.35 -54.11 29.50
N LYS A 330 72.66 -54.23 28.22
CA LYS A 330 72.53 -53.19 27.19
C LYS A 330 71.56 -53.65 26.12
N GLN A 331 70.68 -52.75 25.69
CA GLN A 331 69.91 -52.88 24.46
C GLN A 331 70.16 -51.69 23.54
N LEU A 332 69.92 -51.89 22.25
CA LEU A 332 70.15 -50.89 21.21
C LEU A 332 68.96 -50.89 20.26
N SER A 333 68.36 -49.72 20.05
CA SER A 333 67.17 -49.60 19.20
C SER A 333 67.44 -50.02 17.76
N ASN A 334 66.34 -50.35 17.06
CA ASN A 334 66.32 -50.28 15.60
C ASN A 334 66.70 -48.84 15.15
N PRO A 335 67.35 -48.69 13.99
CA PRO A 335 67.75 -47.38 13.47
C PRO A 335 66.57 -46.63 12.84
N GLU A 336 66.50 -45.33 13.14
CA GLU A 336 65.52 -44.38 12.60
C GLU A 336 66.25 -43.37 11.70
N THR A 337 65.91 -43.31 10.41
CA THR A 337 66.60 -42.42 9.45
C THR A 337 65.84 -41.11 9.31
N VAL A 338 66.52 -39.99 9.55
CA VAL A 338 65.96 -38.63 9.43
C VAL A 338 66.65 -37.88 8.28
N ASN A 339 65.86 -37.37 7.34
CA ASN A 339 66.31 -36.58 6.21
C ASN A 339 65.89 -35.10 6.37
N VAL A 340 66.71 -34.17 5.88
CA VAL A 340 66.46 -32.72 5.96
C VAL A 340 66.46 -32.11 4.57
N THR A 341 65.29 -31.65 4.14
CA THR A 341 65.03 -31.11 2.80
C THR A 341 65.12 -29.58 2.78
N VAL A 342 65.54 -29.02 1.64
CA VAL A 342 65.57 -27.58 1.38
C VAL A 342 64.45 -27.26 0.40
N LYS A 343 63.42 -26.55 0.84
CA LYS A 343 62.31 -26.08 0.01
C LYS A 343 62.80 -24.96 -0.91
N GLU A 344 62.62 -25.09 -2.23
CA GLU A 344 62.90 -24.03 -3.21
C GLU A 344 61.88 -22.87 -3.10
N SER A 345 62.17 -21.72 -3.72
CA SER A 345 61.20 -20.59 -3.74
C SER A 345 60.25 -20.76 -4.92
N ASP A 346 58.97 -20.53 -4.67
CA ASP A 346 57.87 -20.66 -5.63
C ASP A 346 56.94 -19.45 -5.45
N LEU A 347 57.49 -18.26 -5.67
CA LEU A 347 56.79 -16.99 -5.49
C LEU A 347 55.54 -16.92 -6.36
N ARG A 348 54.35 -16.91 -5.73
CA ARG A 348 53.05 -16.74 -6.39
C ARG A 348 52.35 -15.49 -5.87
N VAL A 349 51.71 -14.75 -6.77
CA VAL A 349 50.99 -13.51 -6.48
C VAL A 349 49.60 -13.57 -7.09
N GLU A 350 48.56 -13.45 -6.26
CA GLU A 350 47.16 -13.45 -6.67
C GLU A 350 46.46 -12.18 -6.18
N MET A 351 45.62 -11.58 -7.00
CA MET A 351 45.06 -10.24 -6.76
C MET A 351 43.57 -10.31 -6.44
N PHE A 352 43.24 -9.90 -5.22
CA PHE A 352 41.90 -9.82 -4.68
C PHE A 352 41.41 -8.37 -4.71
N LEU A 353 40.37 -8.14 -5.50
CA LEU A 353 39.67 -6.88 -5.61
C LEU A 353 38.39 -6.93 -4.77
N LYS A 354 38.00 -5.80 -4.19
CA LYS A 354 36.69 -5.65 -3.55
C LYS A 354 35.62 -5.31 -4.60
N ASP A 355 34.36 -5.52 -4.25
CA ASP A 355 33.21 -4.99 -4.99
C ASP A 355 33.34 -3.49 -5.33
N PRO A 356 32.61 -2.99 -6.35
CA PRO A 356 32.69 -1.60 -6.79
C PRO A 356 32.63 -0.59 -5.63
N VAL A 357 33.63 0.27 -5.58
CA VAL A 357 33.83 1.21 -4.46
C VAL A 357 32.97 2.45 -4.72
N THR A 358 32.31 3.01 -3.70
CA THR A 358 31.59 4.27 -3.89
C THR A 358 32.56 5.46 -3.76
N GLU A 359 32.40 6.45 -4.62
CA GLU A 359 33.10 7.74 -4.55
C GLU A 359 33.10 8.32 -3.13
N GLY A 360 34.28 8.45 -2.53
CA GLY A 360 34.52 8.88 -1.15
C GLY A 360 35.02 7.77 -0.22
N ASP A 361 34.64 6.52 -0.47
CA ASP A 361 35.09 5.38 0.32
C ASP A 361 36.58 5.09 0.09
N THR A 362 37.21 4.38 1.03
CA THR A 362 38.57 3.86 0.86
C THR A 362 38.57 2.71 -0.14
N LEU A 363 39.21 2.94 -1.29
CA LEU A 363 39.54 1.88 -2.24
C LEU A 363 40.62 0.99 -1.63
N ARG A 364 40.34 -0.31 -1.48
CA ARG A 364 41.33 -1.31 -1.05
C ARG A 364 41.50 -2.38 -2.12
N VAL A 365 42.74 -2.69 -2.44
CA VAL A 365 43.17 -3.72 -3.40
C VAL A 365 44.22 -4.57 -2.70
N THR A 366 44.08 -5.91 -2.74
CA THR A 366 45.00 -6.82 -2.03
C THR A 366 45.69 -7.75 -3.02
N CYS A 367 46.98 -7.98 -2.85
CA CYS A 367 47.68 -9.10 -3.48
C CYS A 367 48.13 -10.07 -2.40
N ALA A 368 47.60 -11.29 -2.43
CA ALA A 368 48.08 -12.39 -1.62
C ALA A 368 49.39 -12.91 -2.20
N VAL A 369 50.34 -13.25 -1.33
CA VAL A 369 51.69 -13.68 -1.73
C VAL A 369 52.02 -14.99 -1.02
N SER A 370 52.45 -16.00 -1.76
CA SER A 370 52.79 -17.31 -1.21
C SER A 370 54.05 -17.89 -1.84
N GLY A 371 54.60 -18.93 -1.20
CA GLY A 371 55.77 -19.70 -1.69
C GLY A 371 57.13 -19.00 -1.61
N PHE A 372 57.20 -17.77 -1.09
CA PHE A 372 58.44 -17.03 -0.86
C PHE A 372 59.22 -17.53 0.38
N ARG A 373 60.51 -17.17 0.44
CA ARG A 373 61.45 -17.40 1.55
C ARG A 373 62.19 -16.13 1.98
N GLY A 374 62.39 -15.18 1.07
CA GLY A 374 63.08 -13.90 1.30
C GLY A 374 62.18 -12.78 1.81
N ALA A 375 62.74 -11.57 1.94
CA ALA A 375 61.99 -10.36 2.27
C ALA A 375 61.23 -9.84 1.04
N LEU A 376 60.03 -9.26 1.24
CA LEU A 376 59.16 -8.82 0.14
C LEU A 376 59.15 -7.30 -0.03
N SER A 377 59.32 -6.82 -1.27
CA SER A 377 59.01 -5.45 -1.67
C SER A 377 57.81 -5.43 -2.62
N VAL A 378 57.00 -4.36 -2.61
CA VAL A 378 55.87 -4.20 -3.54
C VAL A 378 55.83 -2.83 -4.19
N SER A 379 55.51 -2.79 -5.49
CA SER A 379 55.18 -1.58 -6.24
C SER A 379 53.76 -1.68 -6.79
N TRP A 380 52.96 -0.63 -6.53
CA TRP A 380 51.59 -0.51 -7.00
C TRP A 380 51.52 0.49 -8.15
N LYS A 381 50.93 0.07 -9.27
CA LYS A 381 50.70 0.91 -10.44
C LYS A 381 49.21 0.94 -10.82
N HIS A 382 48.77 2.02 -11.47
CA HIS A 382 47.39 2.22 -11.91
C HIS A 382 47.32 2.82 -13.33
N LYS A 383 46.57 2.16 -14.21
CA LYS A 383 46.20 2.59 -15.56
C LYS A 383 44.71 2.94 -15.59
N ARG A 384 44.36 4.22 -15.79
CA ARG A 384 42.96 4.66 -15.91
C ARG A 384 42.34 4.13 -17.19
N GLU A 385 41.02 3.97 -17.23
CA GLU A 385 40.28 3.65 -18.46
C GLU A 385 40.55 4.66 -19.61
N SER A 386 40.86 5.92 -19.29
CA SER A 386 41.17 6.98 -20.27
C SER A 386 42.64 7.07 -20.71
N THR A 387 43.52 6.16 -20.25
CA THR A 387 44.96 6.21 -20.54
C THR A 387 45.57 4.81 -20.66
N ASP A 388 46.27 4.49 -21.75
CA ASP A 388 46.83 3.13 -21.91
C ASP A 388 48.12 2.87 -21.08
N ALA A 389 48.64 3.90 -20.41
CA ALA A 389 49.87 3.81 -19.61
C ALA A 389 49.61 3.69 -18.09
N PHE A 390 50.33 2.77 -17.44
CA PHE A 390 50.37 2.64 -15.99
C PHE A 390 51.24 3.74 -15.35
N SER A 391 50.71 4.51 -14.40
CA SER A 391 51.52 5.33 -13.48
C SER A 391 51.77 4.60 -12.17
N ASP A 392 52.83 4.96 -11.46
CA ASP A 392 52.99 4.57 -10.06
C ASP A 392 51.88 5.17 -9.16
N VAL A 393 51.52 4.42 -8.13
CA VAL A 393 50.60 4.82 -7.05
C VAL A 393 51.41 5.02 -5.77
N ILE A 394 52.07 3.96 -5.30
CA ILE A 394 52.97 3.93 -4.14
C ILE A 394 53.82 2.65 -4.17
N SER A 395 54.93 2.60 -3.43
CA SER A 395 55.74 1.38 -3.30
C SER A 395 56.39 1.28 -1.91
N GLN A 396 56.87 0.08 -1.56
CA GLN A 396 57.48 -0.21 -0.27
C GLN A 396 58.69 -1.14 -0.45
N THR A 397 59.81 -0.86 0.23
CA THR A 397 61.05 -1.64 0.16
C THR A 397 60.94 -2.96 0.92
N HIS A 398 61.91 -3.86 0.71
CA HIS A 398 62.04 -5.11 1.46
C HIS A 398 62.34 -4.90 2.96
N GLU A 399 62.72 -3.69 3.36
CA GLU A 399 62.89 -3.25 4.76
C GLU A 399 61.58 -2.72 5.37
N GLY A 400 60.48 -2.72 4.60
CA GLY A 400 59.19 -2.15 5.02
C GLY A 400 59.09 -0.63 4.86
N VAL A 401 60.09 0.06 4.30
CA VAL A 401 60.07 1.52 4.14
C VAL A 401 59.16 1.91 2.98
N MET A 402 58.15 2.73 3.26
CA MET A 402 57.27 3.33 2.24
C MET A 402 58.04 4.38 1.43
N LYS A 403 57.90 4.36 0.11
CA LYS A 403 58.34 5.44 -0.78
C LYS A 403 57.22 6.45 -1.01
N ASP A 404 57.57 7.64 -1.49
CA ASP A 404 56.63 8.70 -1.83
C ASP A 404 55.51 8.23 -2.77
N PRO A 405 54.25 8.67 -2.56
CA PRO A 405 53.18 8.44 -3.52
C PRO A 405 53.48 9.06 -4.89
N GLY A 406 53.03 8.39 -5.95
CA GLY A 406 53.04 8.94 -7.31
C GLY A 406 52.22 10.23 -7.38
N THR A 407 52.58 11.14 -8.29
CA THR A 407 52.07 12.53 -8.32
C THR A 407 50.54 12.69 -8.26
N ARG A 408 49.79 11.74 -8.83
CA ARG A 408 48.31 11.72 -8.81
C ARG A 408 47.69 11.39 -7.43
N TYR A 409 48.51 10.97 -6.47
CA TYR A 409 48.11 10.49 -5.15
C TYR A 409 48.71 11.28 -3.99
N GLN A 410 49.65 12.21 -4.23
CA GLN A 410 50.31 13.00 -3.18
C GLN A 410 49.36 13.88 -2.34
N SER A 411 48.19 14.23 -2.88
CA SER A 411 47.15 14.99 -2.18
C SER A 411 46.17 14.13 -1.37
N ARG A 412 46.35 12.80 -1.34
CA ARG A 412 45.47 11.83 -0.65
C ARG A 412 46.31 10.81 0.11
N ARG A 413 45.72 10.10 1.06
CA ARG A 413 46.41 9.04 1.81
C ARG A 413 46.37 7.73 1.01
N ALA A 414 47.42 7.50 0.23
CA ALA A 414 47.77 6.18 -0.28
C ALA A 414 48.71 5.47 0.70
N GLN A 415 48.51 4.18 0.98
CA GLN A 415 49.38 3.39 1.87
C GLN A 415 49.38 1.90 1.49
N THR A 416 50.45 1.19 1.85
CA THR A 416 50.50 -0.28 1.80
C THR A 416 50.36 -0.84 3.22
N LEU A 417 49.50 -1.84 3.41
CA LEU A 417 49.38 -2.64 4.62
C LEU A 417 49.90 -4.06 4.37
N HIS A 418 50.47 -4.68 5.41
CA HIS A 418 50.93 -6.08 5.40
C HIS A 418 50.10 -6.91 6.37
N SER A 419 49.86 -8.18 6.05
CA SER A 419 49.37 -9.20 6.99
C SER A 419 50.48 -10.18 7.39
N PRO A 420 50.37 -10.86 8.55
CA PRO A 420 51.34 -11.89 8.96
C PRO A 420 51.48 -13.06 7.96
N GLY A 421 50.47 -13.28 7.11
CA GLY A 421 50.50 -14.30 6.04
C GLY A 421 51.15 -13.85 4.73
N GLY A 422 51.75 -12.65 4.69
CA GLY A 422 52.40 -12.10 3.49
C GLY A 422 51.48 -11.37 2.51
N ASN A 423 50.19 -11.18 2.83
CA ASN A 423 49.27 -10.46 1.95
C ASN A 423 49.54 -8.94 2.02
N LEU A 424 49.61 -8.30 0.86
CA LEU A 424 49.96 -6.90 0.70
C LEU A 424 48.75 -6.13 0.18
N SER A 425 48.27 -5.13 0.92
CA SER A 425 47.07 -4.36 0.56
C SER A 425 47.38 -2.90 0.28
N LEU A 426 47.10 -2.43 -0.92
CA LEU A 426 46.98 -1.01 -1.23
C LEU A 426 45.69 -0.47 -0.65
N GLU A 427 45.77 0.67 0.04
CA GLU A 427 44.63 1.52 0.36
C GLU A 427 44.81 2.91 -0.25
N ILE A 428 43.72 3.45 -0.78
CA ILE A 428 43.61 4.84 -1.23
C ILE A 428 42.37 5.44 -0.57
N SER A 429 42.58 6.37 0.37
CA SER A 429 41.50 7.14 0.99
C SER A 429 40.81 8.02 -0.05
N GLU A 430 39.49 8.23 0.10
CA GLU A 430 38.73 9.19 -0.72
C GLU A 430 38.84 8.88 -2.21
N SER A 431 38.36 7.69 -2.59
CA SER A 431 38.28 7.27 -3.99
C SER A 431 37.43 8.25 -4.82
N ALA A 432 37.86 8.53 -6.04
CA ALA A 432 37.14 9.34 -7.01
C ALA A 432 36.86 8.51 -8.27
N PRO A 433 35.88 8.86 -9.11
CA PRO A 433 35.62 8.15 -10.37
C PRO A 433 36.86 8.01 -11.27
N SER A 434 37.81 8.95 -11.18
CA SER A 434 39.10 8.92 -11.90
C SER A 434 40.14 7.92 -11.36
N ASP A 435 39.81 7.16 -10.31
CA ASP A 435 40.56 6.00 -9.84
C ASP A 435 40.03 4.68 -10.44
N SER A 436 39.00 4.72 -11.28
CA SER A 436 38.56 3.56 -12.05
C SER A 436 39.58 3.19 -13.12
N GLY A 437 39.88 1.90 -13.24
CA GLY A 437 40.88 1.38 -14.18
C GLY A 437 41.59 0.11 -13.67
N GLU A 438 42.64 -0.29 -14.39
CA GLU A 438 43.48 -1.44 -14.03
C GLU A 438 44.51 -1.05 -12.96
N TYR A 439 44.45 -1.71 -11.81
CA TYR A 439 45.54 -1.74 -10.85
C TYR A 439 46.47 -2.92 -11.14
N ARG A 440 47.76 -2.76 -10.88
CA ARG A 440 48.78 -3.81 -10.94
C ARG A 440 49.64 -3.78 -9.69
N CYS A 441 49.78 -4.92 -9.02
CA CYS A 441 50.84 -5.13 -8.03
C CYS A 441 52.04 -5.80 -8.70
N ILE A 442 53.24 -5.39 -8.32
CA ILE A 442 54.50 -6.03 -8.67
C ILE A 442 55.17 -6.35 -7.35
N VAL A 443 55.33 -7.63 -7.03
CA VAL A 443 55.93 -8.11 -5.78
C VAL A 443 57.23 -8.82 -6.11
N SER A 444 58.29 -8.44 -5.39
CA SER A 444 59.63 -9.00 -5.58
C SER A 444 60.17 -9.58 -4.27
N GLU A 445 60.71 -10.79 -4.36
CA GLU A 445 61.43 -11.49 -3.30
C GLU A 445 62.91 -11.08 -3.31
N TRP A 446 63.43 -10.74 -2.14
CA TRP A 446 64.83 -10.37 -1.92
C TRP A 446 65.52 -11.39 -1.03
N THR A 447 66.61 -11.97 -1.52
CA THR A 447 67.44 -12.95 -0.80
C THR A 447 68.80 -12.36 -0.48
N LEU A 448 69.28 -12.61 0.74
CA LEU A 448 70.62 -12.23 1.18
C LEU A 448 71.67 -13.08 0.44
N GLN A 449 72.62 -12.42 -0.22
CA GLN A 449 73.75 -13.06 -0.88
C GLN A 449 74.91 -13.28 0.10
N SER A 450 75.87 -14.14 -0.28
CA SER A 450 77.02 -14.51 0.57
C SER A 450 78.02 -13.38 0.87
N ASN A 451 77.89 -12.24 0.18
CA ASN A 451 78.63 -11.00 0.47
C ASN A 451 77.88 -10.04 1.42
N GLY A 452 76.66 -10.38 1.85
CA GLY A 452 75.81 -9.54 2.70
C GLY A 452 74.89 -8.57 1.94
N GLU A 453 74.91 -8.55 0.61
CA GLU A 453 74.00 -7.72 -0.19
C GLU A 453 72.64 -8.40 -0.39
N MET A 454 71.55 -7.62 -0.37
CA MET A 454 70.21 -8.10 -0.69
C MET A 454 69.98 -8.02 -2.21
N LYS A 455 69.73 -9.16 -2.84
CA LYS A 455 69.44 -9.25 -4.28
C LYS A 455 68.00 -9.71 -4.53
N GLU A 456 67.33 -9.03 -5.46
CA GLU A 456 66.06 -9.48 -6.05
C GLU A 456 66.25 -10.84 -6.75
N ALA A 457 65.56 -11.86 -6.23
CA ALA A 457 65.65 -13.25 -6.68
C ALA A 457 64.53 -13.59 -7.68
N HIS A 458 63.29 -13.23 -7.33
CA HIS A 458 62.10 -13.47 -8.14
C HIS A 458 61.21 -12.24 -8.10
N SER A 459 60.54 -11.93 -9.21
CA SER A 459 59.51 -10.90 -9.29
C SER A 459 58.29 -11.46 -10.00
N GLN A 460 57.10 -11.14 -9.49
CA GLN A 460 55.82 -11.53 -10.06
C GLN A 460 54.87 -10.34 -10.02
N SER A 461 53.96 -10.26 -11.00
CA SER A 461 52.98 -9.19 -11.06
C SER A 461 51.60 -9.71 -11.42
N GLN A 462 50.57 -9.21 -10.74
CA GLN A 462 49.18 -9.49 -11.05
C GLN A 462 48.42 -8.17 -11.24
N GLN A 463 47.38 -8.19 -12.08
CA GLN A 463 46.57 -7.01 -12.37
C GLN A 463 45.07 -7.30 -12.47
N GLY A 464 44.25 -6.28 -12.25
CA GLY A 464 42.79 -6.37 -12.37
C GLY A 464 42.12 -4.99 -12.30
N ALA A 465 40.88 -4.92 -12.79
CA ALA A 465 40.14 -3.67 -12.95
C ALA A 465 39.25 -3.35 -11.73
N VAL A 466 39.37 -2.13 -11.21
CA VAL A 466 38.50 -1.58 -10.16
C VAL A 466 37.58 -0.52 -10.77
N ALA A 467 36.31 -0.55 -10.41
CA ALA A 467 35.33 0.47 -10.76
C ALA A 467 34.96 1.31 -9.52
N VAL A 468 34.98 2.64 -9.65
CA VAL A 468 34.52 3.57 -8.61
C VAL A 468 33.21 4.22 -9.05
N GLN A 469 32.11 3.87 -8.38
CA GLN A 469 30.76 4.35 -8.69
C GLN A 469 30.57 5.77 -8.13
N SER A 470 30.20 6.72 -9.00
CA SER A 470 29.92 8.09 -8.56
C SER A 470 28.64 8.17 -7.73
N ILE A 471 28.58 9.10 -6.78
CA ILE A 471 27.37 9.38 -5.98
C ILE A 471 26.18 9.70 -6.91
N GLU A 472 26.44 10.36 -8.04
CA GLU A 472 25.43 10.66 -9.05
C GLU A 472 24.82 9.42 -9.72
N SER A 473 25.61 8.37 -9.94
CA SER A 473 25.11 7.11 -10.53
C SER A 473 24.24 6.30 -9.56
N LEU A 474 24.44 6.49 -8.25
CA LEU A 474 23.79 5.72 -7.19
C LEU A 474 22.56 6.42 -6.59
N LEU A 475 22.50 7.76 -6.59
CA LEU A 475 21.38 8.50 -6.02
C LEU A 475 20.08 8.26 -6.80
N LYS A 476 19.12 7.60 -6.15
CA LYS A 476 17.78 7.29 -6.67
C LYS A 476 16.72 7.91 -5.77
N VAL A 477 15.91 8.83 -6.30
CA VAL A 477 14.85 9.52 -5.55
C VAL A 477 13.46 9.09 -6.03
N ARG A 478 12.57 8.76 -5.10
CA ARG A 478 11.17 8.40 -5.39
C ARG A 478 10.22 9.03 -4.36
N LEU A 479 9.06 9.50 -4.80
CA LEU A 479 8.01 10.04 -3.94
C LEU A 479 6.78 9.14 -4.00
N LYS A 480 6.30 8.69 -2.84
CA LYS A 480 5.16 7.75 -2.71
C LYS A 480 4.22 8.19 -1.58
N SER A 481 2.96 7.78 -1.64
CA SER A 481 2.00 7.90 -0.53
C SER A 481 1.12 6.66 -0.45
N ARG A 482 0.64 6.32 0.75
CA ARG A 482 -0.39 5.30 0.96
C ARG A 482 -1.82 5.82 0.78
N LYS A 483 -2.01 7.15 0.79
CA LYS A 483 -3.33 7.84 0.74
C LYS A 483 -3.24 9.14 -0.08
N ALA A 484 -2.84 9.02 -1.34
CA ALA A 484 -2.79 10.17 -2.26
C ALA A 484 -4.18 10.74 -2.62
N ILE A 485 -5.24 9.96 -2.43
CA ILE A 485 -6.63 10.41 -2.51
C ILE A 485 -7.22 10.33 -1.09
N ALA A 486 -7.76 11.44 -0.59
CA ALA A 486 -8.23 11.55 0.78
C ALA A 486 -9.38 12.56 0.91
N PRO A 487 -10.33 12.39 1.85
CA PRO A 487 -11.33 13.40 2.16
C PRO A 487 -10.71 14.59 2.90
N ILE A 488 -11.35 15.76 2.77
CA ILE A 488 -11.04 16.96 3.57
C ILE A 488 -11.02 16.61 5.07
N ASP A 489 -10.14 17.28 5.83
CA ASP A 489 -9.93 17.08 7.28
C ASP A 489 -9.36 15.71 7.69
N SER A 490 -8.72 15.00 6.75
CA SER A 490 -8.05 13.72 7.04
C SER A 490 -6.53 13.74 6.76
N PRO A 491 -5.73 12.85 7.37
CA PRO A 491 -4.27 12.89 7.26
C PRO A 491 -3.74 12.26 5.96
N VAL A 492 -2.84 12.99 5.29
CA VAL A 492 -2.12 12.56 4.08
C VAL A 492 -0.61 12.60 4.32
N GLU A 493 0.04 11.44 4.23
CA GLU A 493 1.50 11.31 4.38
C GLU A 493 2.17 11.13 3.02
N LEU A 494 3.18 11.94 2.72
CA LEU A 494 4.04 11.85 1.54
C LEU A 494 5.45 11.41 1.94
N LEU A 495 5.99 10.40 1.26
CA LEU A 495 7.25 9.75 1.62
C LEU A 495 8.28 9.94 0.49
N CYS A 496 9.16 10.92 0.63
CA CYS A 496 10.32 11.10 -0.24
C CYS A 496 11.43 10.12 0.18
N THR A 497 11.76 9.15 -0.65
CA THR A 497 12.82 8.17 -0.40
C THR A 497 14.03 8.49 -1.27
N ALA A 498 15.16 8.79 -0.65
CA ALA A 498 16.47 8.93 -1.31
C ALA A 498 17.31 7.68 -1.02
N GLY A 499 17.40 6.78 -2.00
CA GLY A 499 18.29 5.61 -1.96
C GLY A 499 19.66 5.94 -2.57
N GLY A 500 20.72 5.35 -2.01
CA GLY A 500 22.10 5.63 -2.41
C GLY A 500 23.08 5.48 -1.24
N PRO A 501 24.34 5.92 -1.40
CA PRO A 501 25.33 5.90 -0.34
C PRO A 501 24.98 6.86 0.81
N SER A 502 25.53 6.58 2.00
CA SER A 502 25.33 7.38 3.22
C SER A 502 26.12 8.70 3.17
N VAL A 503 25.58 9.69 2.46
CA VAL A 503 26.14 11.05 2.33
C VAL A 503 25.15 12.11 2.81
N PRO A 504 25.61 13.29 3.29
CA PRO A 504 24.73 14.41 3.61
C PRO A 504 23.82 14.83 2.45
N LEU A 505 22.54 15.06 2.74
CA LEU A 505 21.50 15.39 1.77
C LEU A 505 20.84 16.74 2.11
N ASP A 506 20.68 17.62 1.12
CA ASP A 506 19.67 18.69 1.14
C ASP A 506 18.40 18.19 0.44
N VAL A 507 17.23 18.46 1.04
CA VAL A 507 15.92 18.00 0.55
C VAL A 507 14.92 19.15 0.57
N ARG A 508 14.34 19.44 -0.59
CA ARG A 508 13.37 20.54 -0.75
C ARG A 508 12.03 19.99 -1.23
N TRP A 509 10.96 20.39 -0.55
CA TRP A 509 9.60 19.98 -0.87
C TRP A 509 8.91 21.03 -1.73
N MET A 510 8.44 20.59 -2.90
CA MET A 510 7.81 21.43 -3.91
C MET A 510 6.36 20.98 -4.12
N PHE A 511 5.46 21.96 -4.29
CA PHE A 511 4.03 21.76 -4.49
C PHE A 511 3.50 22.66 -5.60
N GLN A 512 2.73 22.11 -6.52
CA GLN A 512 2.18 22.82 -7.67
C GLN A 512 0.65 22.69 -7.67
N PRO A 513 -0.09 23.79 -7.36
CA PRO A 513 -1.55 23.81 -7.39
C PRO A 513 -2.12 23.46 -8.79
N PRO A 514 -3.33 22.90 -8.88
CA PRO A 514 -4.05 22.70 -10.14
C PRO A 514 -4.11 23.98 -10.97
N GLY A 515 -3.81 23.87 -12.27
CA GLY A 515 -3.77 25.02 -13.19
C GLY A 515 -2.55 25.95 -13.04
N SER A 516 -1.76 25.86 -11.96
CA SER A 516 -0.49 26.59 -11.86
C SER A 516 0.59 25.94 -12.72
N ALA A 517 1.36 26.75 -13.45
CA ALA A 517 2.57 26.32 -14.15
C ALA A 517 3.85 26.47 -13.30
N LYS A 518 3.74 27.00 -12.07
CA LYS A 518 4.89 27.24 -11.17
C LYS A 518 4.75 26.45 -9.87
N PRO A 519 5.71 25.57 -9.54
CA PRO A 519 5.84 25.00 -8.20
C PRO A 519 6.14 26.08 -7.15
N GLN A 520 5.50 25.94 -5.99
CA GLN A 520 5.75 26.67 -4.77
C GLN A 520 6.64 25.82 -3.84
N HIS A 521 7.37 26.48 -2.93
CA HIS A 521 8.24 25.82 -1.96
C HIS A 521 7.54 25.65 -0.61
N ILE A 522 7.66 24.47 0.01
CA ILE A 522 7.09 24.19 1.34
C ILE A 522 8.16 24.31 2.42
N LEU A 523 9.23 23.52 2.31
CA LEU A 523 10.35 23.49 3.26
C LEU A 523 11.63 22.97 2.60
N SER A 524 12.78 23.46 3.08
CA SER A 524 14.10 22.88 2.86
C SER A 524 14.58 22.18 4.13
N ILE A 525 15.35 21.12 3.94
CA ILE A 525 16.23 20.51 4.93
C ILE A 525 17.63 20.66 4.34
N GLU A 526 18.55 21.34 5.03
CA GLU A 526 19.92 21.52 4.54
C GLU A 526 20.81 20.32 4.86
N ASN A 527 21.96 20.21 4.18
CA ASN A 527 22.93 19.13 4.40
C ASN A 527 23.58 19.15 5.81
N THR A 528 23.39 20.24 6.56
CA THR A 528 23.73 20.41 7.98
C THR A 528 22.69 19.83 8.94
N GLY A 529 21.47 19.55 8.46
CA GLY A 529 20.30 19.21 9.27
C GLY A 529 19.43 20.42 9.67
N GLU A 530 19.76 21.64 9.25
CA GLU A 530 18.90 22.82 9.47
C GLU A 530 17.61 22.72 8.63
N ILE A 531 16.47 23.16 9.18
CA ILE A 531 15.15 23.06 8.53
C ILE A 531 14.55 24.47 8.41
N SER A 532 14.28 24.90 7.18
CA SER A 532 13.66 26.20 6.89
C SER A 532 12.31 26.03 6.20
N TRP A 533 11.28 26.70 6.75
CA TRP A 533 9.90 26.64 6.27
C TRP A 533 9.56 27.86 5.41
N ALA A 534 8.90 27.63 4.27
CA ALA A 534 8.36 28.67 3.38
C ALA A 534 6.82 28.68 3.34
N SER A 535 6.18 27.68 3.94
CA SER A 535 4.73 27.63 4.19
C SER A 535 4.45 27.59 5.71
N ASP A 536 3.20 27.73 6.12
CA ASP A 536 2.84 27.67 7.55
C ASP A 536 3.11 26.26 8.10
N GLN A 537 4.05 26.19 9.05
CA GLN A 537 4.47 24.96 9.72
C GLN A 537 3.29 24.23 10.40
N ARG A 538 2.21 24.91 10.78
CA ARG A 538 1.03 24.29 11.42
C ARG A 538 0.27 23.34 10.48
N ASN A 539 0.46 23.49 9.17
CA ASN A 539 -0.25 22.72 8.15
C ASN A 539 0.47 21.40 7.79
N TYR A 540 1.67 21.18 8.34
CA TYR A 540 2.59 20.10 7.96
C TYR A 540 3.34 19.55 9.18
N GLN A 541 3.79 18.31 9.10
CA GLN A 541 4.70 17.69 10.06
C GLN A 541 5.79 16.95 9.30
N LEU A 542 7.03 17.04 9.78
CA LEU A 542 8.20 16.44 9.15
C LEU A 542 8.77 15.33 10.05
N SER A 543 9.10 14.19 9.44
CA SER A 543 9.89 13.14 10.08
C SER A 543 10.99 12.66 9.13
N ILE A 544 12.09 12.17 9.68
CA ILE A 544 13.25 11.69 8.93
C ILE A 544 13.68 10.34 9.50
N GLN A 545 13.80 9.32 8.65
CA GLN A 545 14.26 7.99 9.01
C GLN A 545 15.44 7.60 8.12
N THR A 546 16.62 7.44 8.73
CA THR A 546 17.80 6.88 8.07
C THR A 546 17.78 5.35 8.14
N LEU A 547 18.12 4.71 7.02
CA LEU A 547 18.26 3.27 6.85
C LEU A 547 19.64 2.98 6.23
N SER A 548 20.10 1.72 6.24
CA SER A 548 21.45 1.34 5.79
C SER A 548 21.77 1.65 4.32
N SER A 549 20.77 1.86 3.47
CA SER A 549 20.92 2.12 2.02
C SER A 549 20.00 3.24 1.48
N SER A 550 19.27 3.93 2.36
CA SER A 550 18.37 5.03 1.99
C SER A 550 17.97 5.90 3.18
N THR A 551 17.57 7.14 2.90
CA THR A 551 16.90 8.01 3.87
C THR A 551 15.46 8.29 3.39
N VAL A 552 14.51 8.18 4.31
CA VAL A 552 13.10 8.51 4.08
C VAL A 552 12.78 9.81 4.78
N PHE A 553 12.27 10.78 4.03
CA PHE A 553 11.76 12.05 4.51
C PHE A 553 10.24 12.02 4.38
N SER A 554 9.53 12.15 5.49
CA SER A 554 8.07 12.05 5.56
C SER A 554 7.45 13.42 5.80
N LEU A 555 6.67 13.91 4.83
CA LEU A 555 5.85 15.12 4.97
C LEU A 555 4.39 14.72 5.18
N LEU A 556 3.90 14.88 6.41
CA LEU A 556 2.52 14.62 6.80
C LEU A 556 1.72 15.93 6.79
N MET A 557 0.61 15.96 6.06
CA MET A 557 -0.47 16.94 6.22
C MET A 557 -1.46 16.37 7.24
N PRO A 558 -1.58 16.90 8.47
CA PRO A 558 -2.39 16.26 9.51
C PRO A 558 -3.90 16.33 9.24
N ARG A 559 -4.36 17.41 8.60
CA ARG A 559 -5.75 17.66 8.20
C ARG A 559 -5.74 18.29 6.81
N VAL A 560 -5.95 17.51 5.75
CA VAL A 560 -5.78 18.02 4.37
C VAL A 560 -6.89 19.02 3.99
N SER A 561 -6.46 20.13 3.41
CA SER A 561 -7.30 21.23 2.88
C SER A 561 -7.44 21.16 1.37
N LYS A 562 -8.48 21.80 0.81
CA LYS A 562 -8.66 21.88 -0.65
C LYS A 562 -7.56 22.71 -1.33
N GLN A 563 -6.93 23.66 -0.62
CA GLN A 563 -5.74 24.36 -1.10
C GLN A 563 -4.49 23.47 -1.21
N GLN A 564 -4.49 22.29 -0.58
CA GLN A 564 -3.39 21.30 -0.63
C GLN A 564 -3.62 20.21 -1.68
N GLU A 565 -4.69 20.31 -2.48
CA GLU A 565 -4.82 19.54 -3.72
C GLU A 565 -3.78 20.01 -4.74
N GLY A 566 -3.15 19.08 -5.47
CA GLY A 566 -2.15 19.43 -6.49
C GLY A 566 -1.02 18.41 -6.62
N GLN A 567 0.05 18.81 -7.30
CA GLN A 567 1.17 17.93 -7.63
C GLN A 567 2.41 18.22 -6.77
N TYR A 568 2.87 17.22 -6.04
CA TYR A 568 4.03 17.28 -5.17
C TYR A 568 5.24 16.61 -5.82
N HIS A 569 6.44 17.13 -5.52
CA HIS A 569 7.72 16.46 -5.77
C HIS A 569 8.75 16.87 -4.72
N CYS A 570 9.78 16.04 -4.50
CA CYS A 570 10.95 16.40 -3.71
C CYS A 570 12.19 16.52 -4.60
N VAL A 571 13.02 17.51 -4.30
CA VAL A 571 14.35 17.70 -4.90
C VAL A 571 15.38 17.29 -3.85
N VAL A 572 16.32 16.42 -4.20
CA VAL A 572 17.38 15.95 -3.30
C VAL A 572 18.75 16.25 -3.91
N ASN A 573 19.59 16.90 -3.14
CA ASN A 573 20.97 17.23 -3.47
C ASN A 573 21.92 16.47 -2.53
N ALA A 574 22.82 15.66 -3.08
CA ALA A 574 23.81 14.91 -2.29
C ALA A 574 25.15 15.66 -2.24
N TYR A 575 25.75 15.73 -1.05
CA TYR A 575 26.97 16.49 -0.78
C TYR A 575 28.11 15.61 -0.26
N GLN A 576 29.34 15.95 -0.63
CA GLN A 576 30.56 15.35 -0.10
C GLN A 576 31.58 16.46 0.14
N LYS A 577 32.06 16.59 1.39
CA LYS A 577 32.96 17.69 1.83
C LYS A 577 32.45 19.10 1.42
N GLY A 578 31.15 19.33 1.51
CA GLY A 578 30.50 20.60 1.13
C GLY A 578 30.31 20.82 -0.37
N ILE A 579 30.87 19.95 -1.23
CA ILE A 579 30.67 20.00 -2.69
C ILE A 579 29.42 19.19 -3.05
N GLN A 580 28.52 19.77 -3.84
CA GLN A 580 27.37 19.07 -4.40
C GLN A 580 27.85 18.05 -5.45
N LYS A 581 27.50 16.78 -5.26
CA LYS A 581 27.90 15.66 -6.11
C LYS A 581 26.79 15.14 -7.01
N ALA A 582 25.54 15.30 -6.61
CA ALA A 582 24.38 14.89 -7.38
C ALA A 582 23.16 15.76 -7.07
N MET A 583 22.27 15.89 -8.06
CA MET A 583 20.92 16.44 -7.92
C MET A 583 19.94 15.47 -8.56
N ARG A 584 18.86 15.14 -7.86
CA ARG A 584 17.79 14.28 -8.36
C ARG A 584 16.43 14.79 -7.90
N ILE A 585 15.48 14.82 -8.83
CA ILE A 585 14.09 15.16 -8.57
C ILE A 585 13.29 13.85 -8.53
N SER A 586 12.33 13.74 -7.61
CA SER A 586 11.44 12.58 -7.56
C SER A 586 10.54 12.49 -8.80
N ASN A 587 9.88 11.34 -8.97
CA ASN A 587 8.62 11.33 -9.72
C ASN A 587 7.64 12.36 -9.11
N PRO A 588 6.77 13.00 -9.91
CA PRO A 588 5.65 13.74 -9.38
C PRO A 588 4.65 12.78 -8.68
N LEU A 589 3.89 13.32 -7.75
CA LEU A 589 2.80 12.64 -7.06
C LEU A 589 1.62 13.62 -6.90
N ALA A 590 0.47 13.30 -7.49
CA ALA A 590 -0.74 14.08 -7.30
C ALA A 590 -1.42 13.72 -5.98
N VAL A 591 -1.83 14.71 -5.21
CA VAL A 591 -2.74 14.59 -4.06
C VAL A 591 -4.10 15.13 -4.49
N ALA A 592 -5.17 14.36 -4.29
CA ALA A 592 -6.53 14.71 -4.63
C ALA A 592 -7.43 14.70 -3.38
N VAL A 593 -8.19 15.77 -3.20
CA VAL A 593 -8.90 16.11 -1.97
C VAL A 593 -10.41 16.06 -2.22
N GLN A 594 -11.05 15.06 -1.63
CA GLN A 594 -12.47 14.76 -1.82
C GLN A 594 -13.35 15.57 -0.85
N SER A 595 -14.29 16.33 -1.40
CA SER A 595 -15.38 16.94 -0.63
C SER A 595 -16.31 15.85 -0.07
N PRO A 596 -16.93 16.05 1.12
CA PRO A 596 -17.96 15.15 1.62
C PRO A 596 -19.21 15.19 0.72
N VAL A 597 -19.90 14.04 0.60
CA VAL A 597 -21.21 13.98 -0.06
C VAL A 597 -22.23 14.81 0.73
N SER A 598 -22.97 15.68 0.05
CA SER A 598 -23.96 16.52 0.73
C SER A 598 -25.11 15.68 1.31
N LYS A 599 -25.56 16.08 2.51
CA LYS A 599 -26.78 15.61 3.18
C LYS A 599 -27.85 16.70 3.21
N LEU A 600 -27.67 17.77 2.43
CA LEU A 600 -28.65 18.83 2.26
C LEU A 600 -29.99 18.21 1.86
N SER A 601 -31.05 18.63 2.54
CA SER A 601 -32.41 18.34 2.09
C SER A 601 -33.28 19.55 2.38
N LEU A 602 -34.01 20.01 1.37
CA LEU A 602 -34.94 21.13 1.48
C LEU A 602 -36.34 20.62 1.83
N SER A 603 -37.15 21.49 2.41
CA SER A 603 -38.58 21.29 2.51
C SER A 603 -39.15 21.12 1.11
N ALA A 604 -39.92 20.05 0.89
CA ALA A 604 -40.96 20.11 -0.13
C ALA A 604 -41.86 21.30 0.26
N LEU A 605 -41.80 22.37 -0.54
CA LEU A 605 -42.65 23.53 -0.34
C LEU A 605 -44.12 23.11 -0.51
N GLN A 606 -45.07 24.00 -0.20
CA GLN A 606 -46.43 23.81 -0.73
C GLN A 606 -46.33 23.72 -2.25
N PRO A 607 -46.68 22.58 -2.88
CA PRO A 607 -46.41 22.37 -4.31
C PRO A 607 -47.25 23.30 -5.17
N HIS A 608 -48.43 23.68 -4.67
CA HIS A 608 -49.28 24.72 -5.21
C HIS A 608 -49.58 25.72 -4.08
N LEU A 609 -49.42 27.01 -4.37
CA LEU A 609 -49.77 28.14 -3.51
C LEU A 609 -50.82 28.99 -4.22
N GLU A 610 -51.92 29.32 -3.54
CA GLU A 610 -52.98 30.16 -4.09
C GLU A 610 -52.88 31.59 -3.54
N ALA A 611 -53.05 32.57 -4.42
CA ALA A 611 -53.15 33.99 -4.11
C ALA A 611 -54.35 34.63 -4.83
N THR A 612 -54.73 35.83 -4.41
CA THR A 612 -55.73 36.66 -5.11
C THR A 612 -55.06 37.92 -5.66
N VAL A 613 -55.65 38.53 -6.69
CA VAL A 613 -55.09 39.74 -7.30
C VAL A 613 -54.99 40.88 -6.26
N ASN A 614 -53.85 41.57 -6.23
CA ASN A 614 -53.47 42.63 -5.30
C ASN A 614 -53.15 42.23 -3.85
N THR A 615 -53.19 40.95 -3.46
CA THR A 615 -52.69 40.53 -2.12
C THR A 615 -51.16 40.38 -2.09
N GLU A 616 -50.61 39.98 -0.95
CA GLU A 616 -49.23 39.51 -0.82
C GLU A 616 -49.19 37.97 -0.92
N ALA A 617 -48.12 37.41 -1.47
CA ALA A 617 -47.85 35.96 -1.48
C ALA A 617 -46.42 35.69 -1.02
N THR A 618 -46.23 34.63 -0.23
CA THR A 618 -44.92 34.28 0.35
C THR A 618 -44.61 32.82 0.10
N VAL A 619 -43.46 32.56 -0.54
CA VAL A 619 -42.95 31.22 -0.85
C VAL A 619 -41.82 30.90 0.14
N GLU A 620 -41.95 29.82 0.92
CA GLU A 620 -40.97 29.43 1.95
C GLU A 620 -40.13 28.21 1.54
N CYS A 621 -38.81 28.36 1.59
CA CYS A 621 -37.82 27.30 1.40
C CYS A 621 -37.02 27.09 2.69
N SER A 622 -37.25 25.98 3.38
CA SER A 622 -36.60 25.65 4.67
C SER A 622 -35.64 24.47 4.54
N VAL A 623 -34.43 24.57 5.11
CA VAL A 623 -33.43 23.49 5.14
C VAL A 623 -33.77 22.50 6.26
N LEU A 624 -34.08 21.26 5.90
CA LEU A 624 -34.46 20.18 6.83
C LEU A 624 -33.27 19.40 7.38
N ARG A 625 -32.19 19.29 6.60
CA ARG A 625 -30.94 18.60 6.98
C ARG A 625 -29.75 19.27 6.33
N THR A 626 -28.60 19.13 6.96
CA THR A 626 -27.31 19.72 6.59
C THR A 626 -26.21 18.65 6.67
N THR A 627 -25.10 18.87 5.97
CA THR A 627 -23.94 17.96 5.99
C THR A 627 -23.18 18.02 7.31
N THR A 628 -23.04 19.22 7.87
CA THR A 628 -22.48 19.50 9.20
C THR A 628 -23.37 20.48 9.98
N ASN A 629 -23.04 20.74 11.24
CA ASN A 629 -23.62 21.81 12.05
C ASN A 629 -22.99 23.20 11.80
N SER A 630 -21.96 23.28 10.95
CA SER A 630 -21.25 24.51 10.57
C SER A 630 -21.60 25.00 9.15
N SER A 631 -22.45 24.28 8.41
CA SER A 631 -22.89 24.64 7.06
C SER A 631 -23.41 26.08 6.96
N ARG A 632 -22.92 26.80 5.96
CA ARG A 632 -23.55 28.03 5.43
C ARG A 632 -24.25 27.72 4.11
N PHE A 633 -25.04 28.68 3.61
CA PHE A 633 -25.83 28.52 2.39
C PHE A 633 -25.76 29.78 1.55
N THR A 634 -25.57 29.63 0.24
CA THR A 634 -26.01 30.64 -0.73
C THR A 634 -27.35 30.19 -1.30
N VAL A 635 -28.27 31.14 -1.54
CA VAL A 635 -29.66 30.84 -1.87
C VAL A 635 -30.11 31.75 -3.00
N THR A 636 -30.55 31.16 -4.11
CA THR A 636 -30.99 31.86 -5.31
C THR A 636 -32.45 31.52 -5.59
N TRP A 637 -33.29 32.55 -5.74
CA TRP A 637 -34.67 32.39 -6.18
C TRP A 637 -34.80 32.66 -7.68
N MET A 638 -35.47 31.74 -8.37
CA MET A 638 -35.70 31.80 -9.81
C MET A 638 -37.19 31.60 -10.13
N ARG A 639 -37.64 32.13 -11.27
CA ARG A 639 -38.96 31.86 -11.86
C ARG A 639 -38.74 31.23 -13.23
N GLY A 640 -39.02 29.94 -13.37
CA GLY A 640 -38.50 29.16 -14.50
C GLY A 640 -36.97 29.26 -14.57
N SER A 641 -36.45 29.89 -15.63
CA SER A 641 -35.00 30.15 -15.81
C SER A 641 -34.59 31.61 -15.52
N GLU A 642 -35.50 32.48 -15.09
CA GLU A 642 -35.20 33.87 -14.74
C GLU A 642 -34.73 33.96 -13.28
N MET A 643 -33.53 34.51 -13.02
CA MET A 643 -33.09 34.79 -11.66
C MET A 643 -33.77 36.06 -11.14
N LEU A 644 -34.33 36.00 -9.92
CA LEU A 644 -35.02 37.11 -9.29
C LEU A 644 -34.10 37.83 -8.29
N VAL A 645 -33.60 37.07 -7.32
CA VAL A 645 -32.76 37.54 -6.21
C VAL A 645 -31.86 36.39 -5.73
N THR A 646 -30.67 36.73 -5.24
CA THR A 646 -29.71 35.78 -4.67
C THR A 646 -29.09 36.33 -3.38
N MET A 647 -28.87 35.45 -2.41
CA MET A 647 -28.25 35.75 -1.12
C MET A 647 -26.87 35.07 -1.03
N ASP A 648 -25.86 35.84 -0.64
CA ASP A 648 -24.48 35.37 -0.50
C ASP A 648 -24.17 34.69 0.86
N LEU A 649 -22.89 34.34 1.07
CA LEU A 649 -22.39 33.64 2.26
C LEU A 649 -22.47 34.45 3.55
N ASP A 650 -22.52 35.78 3.48
CA ASP A 650 -22.63 36.67 4.65
C ASP A 650 -24.06 37.21 4.82
N GLY A 651 -24.99 36.83 3.93
CA GLY A 651 -26.40 37.14 4.01
C GLY A 651 -26.82 38.38 3.23
N VAL A 652 -25.95 38.91 2.36
CA VAL A 652 -26.28 40.06 1.50
C VAL A 652 -27.15 39.60 0.35
N VAL A 653 -28.33 40.20 0.22
CA VAL A 653 -29.25 39.96 -0.90
C VAL A 653 -28.90 40.91 -2.05
N SER A 654 -28.84 40.36 -3.26
CA SER A 654 -28.58 41.08 -4.51
C SER A 654 -29.52 40.59 -5.63
N SER A 655 -29.80 41.46 -6.59
CA SER A 655 -30.56 41.15 -7.81
C SER A 655 -29.62 41.05 -9.01
N ASP A 656 -30.10 40.51 -10.13
CA ASP A 656 -29.32 40.38 -11.37
C ASP A 656 -28.82 41.75 -11.90
N PRO A 657 -27.48 41.99 -11.98
CA PRO A 657 -26.95 43.25 -12.50
C PRO A 657 -27.14 43.42 -14.02
N ALA A 658 -27.59 42.39 -14.75
CA ALA A 658 -27.96 42.48 -16.16
C ALA A 658 -29.47 42.72 -16.39
N ALA A 659 -30.28 42.77 -15.33
CA ALA A 659 -31.69 43.14 -15.41
C ALA A 659 -31.90 44.65 -15.24
N ASP A 660 -32.95 45.20 -15.86
CA ASP A 660 -33.36 46.59 -15.66
C ASP A 660 -33.56 46.91 -14.16
N LEU A 661 -33.03 48.06 -13.72
CA LEU A 661 -33.05 48.50 -12.31
C LEU A 661 -34.47 48.76 -11.75
N GLU A 662 -35.52 48.61 -12.56
CA GLU A 662 -36.93 48.74 -12.18
C GLU A 662 -37.67 47.40 -11.99
N LYS A 663 -36.97 46.26 -11.92
CA LYS A 663 -37.60 44.95 -11.61
C LYS A 663 -38.15 44.86 -10.18
N ASP A 664 -39.34 45.45 -10.02
CA ASP A 664 -40.33 45.27 -8.95
C ASP A 664 -39.79 45.30 -7.51
N GLN A 665 -39.90 46.47 -6.85
CA GLN A 665 -39.82 46.62 -5.39
C GLN A 665 -40.83 45.73 -4.62
N ARG A 666 -41.78 45.10 -5.34
CA ARG A 666 -42.70 44.07 -4.85
C ARG A 666 -41.99 42.78 -4.43
N ILE A 667 -40.81 42.47 -4.97
CA ILE A 667 -40.07 41.25 -4.68
C ILE A 667 -39.11 41.50 -3.51
N ARG A 668 -39.20 40.70 -2.46
CA ARG A 668 -38.35 40.78 -1.27
C ARG A 668 -37.91 39.38 -0.85
N MET A 669 -36.69 39.28 -0.32
CA MET A 669 -36.15 38.04 0.24
C MET A 669 -35.72 38.27 1.69
N ASP A 670 -36.19 37.41 2.58
CA ASP A 670 -35.86 37.41 4.01
C ASP A 670 -35.30 36.05 4.44
N ALA A 671 -34.31 36.05 5.34
CA ALA A 671 -33.74 34.84 5.95
C ALA A 671 -34.15 34.74 7.43
N ARG A 672 -35.11 33.86 7.73
CA ARG A 672 -35.60 33.59 9.10
C ARG A 672 -34.83 32.42 9.72
N LYS A 673 -34.48 32.54 11.00
CA LYS A 673 -33.85 31.47 11.82
C LYS A 673 -32.58 30.81 11.21
N LYS A 674 -31.87 31.47 10.29
CA LYS A 674 -30.67 30.99 9.54
C LYS A 674 -30.86 29.75 8.64
N GLN A 675 -32.04 29.14 8.59
CA GLN A 675 -32.32 27.93 7.80
C GLN A 675 -33.64 28.01 7.01
N THR A 676 -34.42 29.08 7.19
CA THR A 676 -35.68 29.33 6.48
C THR A 676 -35.51 30.57 5.60
N PHE A 677 -35.74 30.44 4.30
CA PHE A 677 -35.63 31.52 3.33
C PHE A 677 -37.02 31.78 2.74
N THR A 678 -37.50 33.02 2.79
CA THR A 678 -38.82 33.40 2.26
C THR A 678 -38.67 34.41 1.14
N LEU A 679 -39.28 34.10 -0.02
CA LEU A 679 -39.49 35.03 -1.11
C LEU A 679 -40.91 35.61 -0.99
N THR A 680 -41.01 36.91 -0.79
CA THR A 680 -42.27 37.63 -0.62
C THR A 680 -42.54 38.46 -1.89
N LEU A 681 -43.75 38.34 -2.42
CA LEU A 681 -44.23 39.05 -3.59
C LEU A 681 -45.46 39.89 -3.20
N GLN A 682 -45.31 41.21 -3.22
CA GLN A 682 -46.37 42.15 -2.88
C GLN A 682 -47.24 42.48 -4.11
N GLN A 683 -48.49 42.90 -3.91
CA GLN A 683 -49.44 43.30 -4.97
C GLN A 683 -49.48 42.30 -6.15
N VAL A 684 -49.79 41.04 -5.86
CA VAL A 684 -49.73 39.92 -6.81
C VAL A 684 -50.61 40.17 -8.05
N ARG A 685 -50.06 39.95 -9.23
CA ARG A 685 -50.70 40.12 -10.54
C ARG A 685 -50.96 38.74 -11.18
N PRO A 686 -51.94 38.57 -12.09
CA PRO A 686 -52.13 37.32 -12.83
C PRO A 686 -50.87 36.83 -13.57
N SER A 687 -50.05 37.76 -14.05
CA SER A 687 -48.75 37.53 -14.71
C SER A 687 -47.65 36.99 -13.80
N ASP A 688 -47.85 36.98 -12.48
CA ASP A 688 -46.89 36.43 -11.52
C ASP A 688 -47.12 34.93 -11.29
N SER A 689 -48.20 34.34 -11.84
CA SER A 689 -48.46 32.89 -11.78
C SER A 689 -47.35 32.09 -12.46
N GLY A 690 -46.97 30.94 -11.89
CA GLY A 690 -45.96 30.04 -12.47
C GLY A 690 -45.08 29.34 -11.44
N GLN A 691 -44.05 28.63 -11.92
CA GLN A 691 -43.13 27.88 -11.07
C GLN A 691 -41.98 28.74 -10.54
N TYR A 692 -41.93 28.89 -9.22
CA TYR A 692 -40.82 29.46 -8.46
C TYR A 692 -39.91 28.34 -7.97
N ILE A 693 -38.59 28.54 -8.07
CA ILE A 693 -37.55 27.58 -7.70
C ILE A 693 -36.63 28.23 -6.67
N CYS A 694 -36.54 27.61 -5.51
CA CYS A 694 -35.47 27.84 -4.53
C CYS A 694 -34.29 26.93 -4.88
N GLN A 695 -33.15 27.51 -5.23
CA GLN A 695 -31.88 26.81 -5.39
C GLN A 695 -30.98 27.13 -4.20
N VAL A 696 -30.57 26.10 -3.46
CA VAL A 696 -29.69 26.21 -2.30
C VAL A 696 -28.38 25.48 -2.58
N GLU A 697 -27.27 26.17 -2.31
CA GLU A 697 -25.92 25.62 -2.40
C GLU A 697 -25.33 25.60 -1.00
N GLU A 698 -24.95 24.42 -0.51
CA GLU A 698 -24.38 24.23 0.83
C GLU A 698 -22.87 24.46 0.79
N TRP A 699 -22.38 25.27 1.73
CA TRP A 699 -20.97 25.61 1.87
C TRP A 699 -20.41 25.14 3.20
N LEU A 700 -19.22 24.56 3.14
CA LEU A 700 -18.45 24.10 4.29
C LEU A 700 -17.12 24.85 4.35
N GLN A 701 -16.58 24.97 5.56
CA GLN A 701 -15.25 25.54 5.80
C GLN A 701 -14.23 24.41 5.98
N ASP A 702 -13.06 24.55 5.36
CA ASP A 702 -12.00 23.54 5.38
C ASP A 702 -11.00 23.73 6.56
N PRO A 703 -10.04 22.80 6.75
CA PRO A 703 -9.07 22.85 7.85
C PRO A 703 -8.21 24.11 7.97
N LEU A 704 -8.09 24.92 6.91
CA LEU A 704 -7.31 26.15 6.87
C LEU A 704 -8.19 27.42 6.92
N GLY A 705 -9.51 27.27 6.84
CA GLY A 705 -10.48 28.36 6.93
C GLY A 705 -11.17 28.72 5.62
N GLU A 706 -10.91 27.98 4.54
CA GLU A 706 -11.44 28.30 3.20
C GLU A 706 -12.85 27.74 3.00
N TRP A 707 -13.72 28.49 2.32
CA TRP A 707 -15.08 28.04 2.01
C TRP A 707 -15.15 27.33 0.65
N TYR A 708 -15.79 26.17 0.63
CA TYR A 708 -16.07 25.40 -0.59
C TYR A 708 -17.53 24.96 -0.61
N SER A 709 -18.15 24.94 -1.80
CA SER A 709 -19.51 24.46 -1.98
C SER A 709 -19.59 22.96 -2.26
N LEU A 710 -20.77 22.41 -2.00
CA LEU A 710 -21.22 21.07 -2.39
C LEU A 710 -22.25 21.18 -3.53
N GLU A 711 -22.80 20.04 -3.94
CA GLU A 711 -23.84 19.98 -4.99
C GLU A 711 -25.09 20.81 -4.61
N LYS A 712 -25.65 21.50 -5.61
CA LYS A 712 -26.82 22.38 -5.45
C LYS A 712 -28.10 21.55 -5.37
N MET A 713 -29.01 21.93 -4.47
CA MET A 713 -30.33 21.32 -4.34
C MET A 713 -31.42 22.33 -4.66
N ASN A 714 -32.39 21.90 -5.46
CA ASN A 714 -33.52 22.72 -5.88
C ASN A 714 -34.83 22.19 -5.28
N ALA A 715 -35.72 23.10 -4.92
CA ALA A 715 -37.10 22.81 -4.54
C ALA A 715 -38.04 23.86 -5.16
N SER A 716 -39.28 23.49 -5.49
CA SER A 716 -40.16 24.36 -6.30
C SER A 716 -41.62 24.42 -5.82
N THR A 717 -42.27 25.56 -6.09
CA THR A 717 -43.70 25.85 -5.84
C THR A 717 -44.32 26.43 -7.11
N GLU A 718 -45.55 26.02 -7.41
CA GLU A 718 -46.41 26.66 -8.41
C GLU A 718 -47.32 27.70 -7.74
N LEU A 719 -47.24 28.96 -8.16
CA LEU A 719 -48.12 30.04 -7.71
C LEU A 719 -49.31 30.19 -8.68
N MET A 720 -50.53 30.16 -8.15
CA MET A 720 -51.78 30.37 -8.89
C MET A 720 -52.53 31.60 -8.37
N VAL A 721 -53.01 32.47 -9.26
CA VAL A 721 -53.67 33.73 -8.90
C VAL A 721 -55.14 33.73 -9.35
N LYS A 722 -56.06 34.09 -8.45
CA LYS A 722 -57.53 34.10 -8.68
C LYS A 722 -58.14 35.51 -8.71
N GLU A 723 -59.21 35.66 -9.50
CA GLU A 723 -60.08 36.85 -9.60
C GLU A 723 -61.48 36.56 -9.03
N GLU A 724 -62.15 37.57 -8.45
CA GLU A 724 -63.52 37.46 -7.91
C GLU A 724 -64.52 38.36 -8.64
N ALA A 725 -65.75 37.86 -8.84
CA ALA A 725 -66.95 38.64 -9.16
C ALA A 725 -68.21 37.83 -8.82
N ALA A 726 -69.26 38.48 -8.31
CA ALA A 726 -70.51 37.84 -7.88
C ALA A 726 -71.75 38.50 -8.53
N ASP A 727 -72.79 37.69 -8.77
CA ASP A 727 -74.08 38.12 -9.36
C ASP A 727 -74.90 38.95 -8.36
N ASN A 728 -75.36 40.14 -8.77
CA ASN A 728 -76.11 41.09 -7.95
C ASN A 728 -77.19 41.87 -8.76
N LEU A 729 -77.71 41.33 -9.86
CA LEU A 729 -78.78 41.99 -10.63
C LEU A 729 -80.14 41.92 -9.91
N HIS A 730 -80.88 43.04 -9.86
CA HIS A 730 -82.28 43.04 -9.39
C HIS A 730 -83.17 43.98 -10.19
N VAL A 731 -84.36 43.49 -10.57
CA VAL A 731 -85.39 44.23 -11.31
C VAL A 731 -86.64 44.38 -10.44
N GLN A 732 -87.22 45.58 -10.42
CA GLN A 732 -88.37 45.91 -9.58
C GLN A 732 -89.59 45.04 -9.91
N LYS A 733 -90.12 44.32 -8.91
CA LYS A 733 -91.26 43.40 -9.08
C LYS A 733 -92.52 43.95 -8.44
N GLN A 734 -93.42 44.46 -9.26
CA GLN A 734 -94.73 44.92 -8.84
C GLN A 734 -95.79 44.48 -9.86
N ASP A 735 -96.66 43.55 -9.46
CA ASP A 735 -97.81 43.14 -10.26
C ASP A 735 -98.90 44.21 -10.18
N GLN A 736 -99.57 44.46 -11.30
CA GLN A 736 -100.64 45.47 -11.42
C GLN A 736 -101.77 44.96 -12.32
N THR A 737 -102.96 45.52 -12.15
CA THR A 737 -104.09 45.28 -13.07
C THR A 737 -104.72 46.61 -13.45
N LEU A 738 -104.91 46.82 -14.76
CA LEU A 738 -105.44 48.05 -15.33
C LEU A 738 -106.63 47.73 -16.22
N ASN A 739 -107.80 48.26 -15.85
CA ASN A 739 -109.01 48.13 -16.65
C ASN A 739 -109.22 49.45 -17.41
N ILE A 740 -109.34 49.38 -18.73
CA ILE A 740 -109.48 50.55 -19.60
C ILE A 740 -110.88 50.54 -20.19
N SER A 741 -111.67 51.57 -19.88
CA SER A 741 -113.08 51.73 -20.29
C SER A 741 -113.32 52.97 -21.15
N ASP A 742 -112.26 53.63 -21.62
CA ASP A 742 -112.30 54.75 -22.56
C ASP A 742 -111.66 54.31 -23.89
N PRO A 743 -112.38 54.32 -25.03
CA PRO A 743 -111.81 54.02 -26.35
C PRO A 743 -110.74 55.00 -26.86
N GLN A 744 -110.54 56.15 -26.20
CA GLN A 744 -109.39 57.05 -26.41
C GLN A 744 -108.25 56.80 -25.41
N GLY A 745 -108.46 55.92 -24.42
CA GLY A 745 -107.52 55.64 -23.36
C GLY A 745 -106.22 54.98 -23.86
N GLY A 746 -105.12 55.31 -23.20
CA GLY A 746 -103.82 54.68 -23.37
C GLY A 746 -103.19 54.36 -22.03
N PHE A 747 -102.16 53.51 -22.01
CA PHE A 747 -101.41 53.20 -20.80
C PHE A 747 -99.90 53.34 -20.98
N THR A 748 -99.18 53.43 -19.86
CA THR A 748 -97.72 53.41 -19.82
C THR A 748 -97.28 52.56 -18.64
N THR A 749 -96.30 51.69 -18.86
CA THR A 749 -95.69 50.83 -17.84
C THR A 749 -94.17 50.96 -17.85
N SER A 750 -93.52 50.62 -16.74
CA SER A 750 -92.11 50.88 -16.47
C SER A 750 -91.39 49.67 -15.88
N CYS A 751 -90.17 49.44 -16.38
CA CYS A 751 -89.22 48.42 -15.97
C CYS A 751 -88.02 49.13 -15.34
N THR A 752 -87.85 48.96 -14.03
CA THR A 752 -86.81 49.61 -13.21
C THR A 752 -85.77 48.57 -12.78
N ILE A 753 -84.48 48.92 -12.87
CA ILE A 753 -83.36 48.10 -12.41
C ILE A 753 -82.78 48.73 -11.14
N ASP A 754 -82.84 48.00 -10.02
CA ASP A 754 -82.50 48.51 -8.69
C ASP A 754 -81.02 48.28 -8.34
N SER A 755 -80.45 47.13 -8.73
CA SER A 755 -79.03 46.78 -8.51
C SER A 755 -78.40 46.11 -9.73
N ARG A 756 -77.07 46.08 -9.76
CA ARG A 756 -76.25 45.53 -10.86
C ARG A 756 -74.97 44.91 -10.33
N SER A 757 -74.39 43.97 -11.07
CA SER A 757 -73.16 43.25 -10.71
C SER A 757 -71.86 44.03 -11.00
N SER A 758 -71.88 45.02 -11.91
CA SER A 758 -70.74 45.94 -12.12
C SER A 758 -71.19 47.30 -12.63
N ASP A 759 -70.55 48.37 -12.17
CA ASP A 759 -70.65 49.74 -12.73
C ASP A 759 -70.45 49.79 -14.26
N ARG A 760 -69.57 48.94 -14.79
CA ARG A 760 -69.22 48.84 -16.22
C ARG A 760 -70.16 47.95 -17.05
N SER A 761 -71.23 47.42 -16.46
CA SER A 761 -72.21 46.61 -17.18
C SER A 761 -73.22 47.44 -17.98
N VAL A 762 -73.81 46.81 -19.00
CA VAL A 762 -74.92 47.33 -19.80
C VAL A 762 -76.07 46.34 -19.79
N PHE A 763 -77.29 46.81 -20.07
CA PHE A 763 -78.50 46.01 -20.03
C PHE A 763 -79.13 45.85 -21.41
N GLU A 764 -79.49 44.61 -21.72
CA GLU A 764 -80.44 44.29 -22.79
C GLU A 764 -81.81 44.06 -22.14
N VAL A 765 -82.87 44.72 -22.64
CA VAL A 765 -84.20 44.70 -22.00
C VAL A 765 -85.27 44.39 -23.03
N THR A 766 -85.97 43.27 -22.86
CA THR A 766 -87.06 42.85 -23.77
C THR A 766 -88.40 42.82 -23.04
N TRP A 767 -89.38 43.50 -23.62
CA TRP A 767 -90.78 43.48 -23.18
C TRP A 767 -91.57 42.42 -23.94
N PHE A 768 -92.38 41.67 -23.19
CA PHE A 768 -93.24 40.62 -23.71
C PHE A 768 -94.72 40.98 -23.50
N ARG A 769 -95.57 40.64 -24.48
CA ARG A 769 -97.03 40.57 -24.37
C ARG A 769 -97.45 39.10 -24.37
N VAL A 770 -98.40 38.74 -23.51
CA VAL A 770 -99.03 37.40 -23.46
C VAL A 770 -100.54 37.60 -23.58
N GLN A 771 -101.14 37.07 -24.65
CA GLN A 771 -102.59 36.96 -24.79
C GLN A 771 -103.09 35.63 -24.20
N GLU A 772 -104.40 35.48 -24.03
CA GLU A 772 -104.95 34.31 -23.32
C GLU A 772 -104.74 33.01 -24.11
N GLU A 773 -104.14 32.01 -23.45
CA GLU A 773 -103.61 30.76 -24.03
C GLU A 773 -102.49 30.87 -25.09
N GLU A 774 -101.97 32.08 -25.39
CA GLU A 774 -100.83 32.27 -26.31
C GLU A 774 -99.45 32.24 -25.61
N ALA A 775 -98.39 32.02 -26.40
CA ALA A 775 -97.00 32.11 -25.94
C ALA A 775 -96.51 33.57 -25.85
N PRO A 776 -95.57 33.92 -24.94
CA PRO A 776 -95.07 35.29 -24.81
C PRO A 776 -94.40 35.82 -26.09
N VAL A 777 -94.94 36.90 -26.64
CA VAL A 777 -94.41 37.57 -27.84
C VAL A 777 -93.53 38.77 -27.43
N ALA A 778 -92.28 38.77 -27.87
CA ALA A 778 -91.38 39.92 -27.70
C ALA A 778 -91.82 41.08 -28.61
N ILE A 779 -92.34 42.15 -28.01
CA ILE A 779 -92.93 43.30 -28.73
C ILE A 779 -91.96 44.49 -28.85
N PHE A 780 -91.05 44.64 -27.90
CA PHE A 780 -90.05 45.72 -27.85
C PHE A 780 -88.76 45.19 -27.19
N THR A 781 -87.61 45.41 -27.83
CA THR A 781 -86.28 45.14 -27.25
C THR A 781 -85.43 46.42 -27.28
N ALA A 782 -84.82 46.75 -26.15
CA ALA A 782 -83.74 47.72 -26.05
C ALA A 782 -82.39 46.99 -26.03
N SER A 783 -81.58 47.23 -27.06
CA SER A 783 -80.25 46.65 -27.26
C SER A 783 -79.21 47.21 -26.29
N ARG A 784 -78.08 46.50 -26.14
CA ARG A 784 -76.97 46.82 -25.20
C ARG A 784 -76.35 48.20 -25.40
N ASP A 785 -76.36 48.71 -26.64
CA ASP A 785 -75.95 50.04 -27.04
C ASP A 785 -76.96 51.14 -26.66
N GLY A 786 -78.20 50.76 -26.36
CA GLY A 786 -79.33 51.64 -26.08
C GLY A 786 -80.31 51.80 -27.25
N THR A 787 -80.10 51.15 -28.39
CA THR A 787 -81.00 51.24 -29.55
C THR A 787 -82.33 50.55 -29.23
N LEU A 788 -83.45 51.21 -29.53
CA LEU A 788 -84.80 50.72 -29.25
C LEU A 788 -85.42 50.10 -30.52
N HIS A 789 -85.79 48.83 -30.44
CA HIS A 789 -86.40 48.08 -31.54
C HIS A 789 -87.84 47.69 -31.17
N THR A 790 -88.83 48.29 -31.85
CA THR A 790 -90.23 47.83 -31.84
C THR A 790 -90.55 47.13 -33.16
N ARG A 791 -91.51 46.20 -33.14
CA ARG A 791 -92.11 45.59 -34.35
C ARG A 791 -93.53 46.09 -34.64
N GLU A 792 -94.09 46.90 -33.75
CA GLU A 792 -95.47 47.36 -33.80
C GLU A 792 -95.51 48.90 -33.72
N GLU A 793 -96.01 49.55 -34.77
CA GLU A 793 -95.97 51.02 -34.93
C GLU A 793 -96.82 51.80 -33.91
N HIS A 794 -97.77 51.13 -33.25
CA HIS A 794 -98.62 51.74 -32.23
C HIS A 794 -97.98 51.76 -30.83
N LEU A 795 -96.85 51.06 -30.64
CA LEU A 795 -96.09 51.07 -29.39
C LEU A 795 -95.10 52.24 -29.39
N VAL A 796 -95.07 52.99 -28.30
CA VAL A 796 -94.07 54.04 -28.04
C VAL A 796 -93.12 53.54 -26.95
N PRO A 797 -92.02 52.87 -27.32
CA PRO A 797 -90.98 52.47 -26.38
C PRO A 797 -90.13 53.68 -25.96
N GLY A 798 -89.61 53.66 -24.73
CA GLY A 798 -88.73 54.71 -24.21
C GLY A 798 -87.67 54.16 -23.26
N ARG A 799 -86.58 54.92 -23.12
CA ARG A 799 -85.51 54.67 -22.14
C ARG A 799 -85.16 55.98 -21.42
N PRO A 800 -85.98 56.45 -20.45
CA PRO A 800 -85.74 57.73 -19.78
C PRO A 800 -84.43 57.80 -19.01
N ARG A 801 -83.88 56.66 -18.54
CA ARG A 801 -82.57 56.55 -17.87
C ARG A 801 -81.91 55.20 -18.19
N SER A 802 -80.63 55.04 -17.90
CA SER A 802 -79.90 53.78 -18.12
C SER A 802 -80.45 52.57 -17.35
N THR A 803 -81.20 52.80 -16.26
CA THR A 803 -81.87 51.80 -15.42
C THR A 803 -83.40 51.85 -15.47
N LEU A 804 -84.00 52.65 -16.37
CA LEU A 804 -85.45 52.83 -16.47
C LEU A 804 -85.89 52.76 -17.93
N TYR A 805 -86.75 51.79 -18.22
CA TYR A 805 -87.29 51.51 -19.56
C TYR A 805 -88.82 51.56 -19.49
N THR A 806 -89.46 52.17 -20.49
CA THR A 806 -90.90 52.41 -20.50
C THR A 806 -91.55 51.88 -21.78
N LEU A 807 -92.74 51.31 -21.65
CA LEU A 807 -93.59 50.90 -22.76
C LEU A 807 -94.91 51.66 -22.67
N SER A 808 -95.25 52.43 -23.70
CA SER A 808 -96.50 53.20 -23.79
C SER A 808 -97.35 52.74 -24.97
N ILE A 809 -98.64 52.52 -24.75
CA ILE A 809 -99.65 52.28 -25.79
C ILE A 809 -100.60 53.48 -25.78
N PRO A 810 -100.47 54.45 -26.71
CA PRO A 810 -101.17 55.74 -26.61
C PRO A 810 -102.68 55.70 -26.83
N ARG A 811 -103.18 54.67 -27.53
CA ARG A 811 -104.60 54.39 -27.78
C ARG A 811 -104.77 52.88 -27.81
N THR A 812 -105.52 52.31 -26.86
CA THR A 812 -105.72 50.85 -26.78
C THR A 812 -106.87 50.36 -27.63
N SER A 813 -106.71 49.15 -28.14
CA SER A 813 -107.70 48.34 -28.86
C SER A 813 -108.07 47.11 -28.02
N PRO A 814 -109.17 46.38 -28.33
CA PRO A 814 -109.47 45.11 -27.66
C PRO A 814 -108.31 44.10 -27.71
N SER A 815 -107.51 44.12 -28.79
CA SER A 815 -106.28 43.32 -28.97
C SER A 815 -105.10 43.68 -28.06
N ASP A 816 -105.17 44.80 -27.32
CA ASP A 816 -104.20 45.17 -26.28
C ASP A 816 -104.55 44.59 -24.89
N THR A 817 -105.61 43.79 -24.81
CA THR A 817 -105.92 42.97 -23.63
C THR A 817 -104.88 41.86 -23.50
N GLY A 818 -104.24 41.75 -22.34
CA GLY A 818 -103.17 40.78 -22.10
C GLY A 818 -102.27 41.11 -20.92
N LYS A 819 -101.21 40.32 -20.76
CA LYS A 819 -100.21 40.45 -19.69
C LYS A 819 -98.88 40.95 -20.25
N TYR A 820 -98.29 41.93 -19.58
CA TYR A 820 -97.08 42.64 -20.00
C TYR A 820 -96.01 42.59 -18.90
N TYR A 821 -94.77 42.24 -19.25
CA TYR A 821 -93.61 42.26 -18.36
C TYR A 821 -92.31 42.52 -19.13
N CYS A 822 -91.25 42.94 -18.44
CA CYS A 822 -89.89 43.00 -19.00
C CYS A 822 -89.00 41.86 -18.48
N GLN A 823 -88.07 41.42 -19.32
CA GLN A 823 -86.89 40.67 -18.92
C GLN A 823 -85.65 41.52 -19.19
N VAL A 824 -84.73 41.52 -18.23
CA VAL A 824 -83.45 42.21 -18.26
C VAL A 824 -82.33 41.18 -18.29
N GLU A 825 -81.31 41.41 -19.11
CA GLU A 825 -80.03 40.69 -19.04
C GLU A 825 -78.90 41.69 -18.79
N GLU A 826 -78.03 41.40 -17.82
CA GLU A 826 -76.82 42.18 -17.54
C GLU A 826 -75.64 41.61 -18.34
N TRP A 827 -74.97 42.47 -19.11
CA TRP A 827 -73.86 42.11 -19.99
C TRP A 827 -72.61 42.95 -19.70
N ILE A 828 -71.43 42.33 -19.80
CA ILE A 828 -70.14 43.02 -19.70
C ILE A 828 -69.20 42.62 -20.85
N LEU A 829 -68.46 43.59 -21.38
CA LEU A 829 -67.47 43.38 -22.44
C LEU A 829 -66.13 42.98 -21.81
N ARG A 830 -65.66 41.76 -22.09
CA ARG A 830 -64.32 41.28 -21.72
C ARG A 830 -63.48 41.11 -23.00
N GLY A 831 -62.52 42.00 -23.21
CA GLY A 831 -61.79 42.09 -24.48
C GLY A 831 -62.74 42.51 -25.61
N THR A 832 -62.97 41.63 -26.57
CA THR A 832 -63.92 41.81 -27.68
C THR A 832 -65.23 41.02 -27.51
N ALA A 833 -65.36 40.19 -26.46
CA ALA A 833 -66.51 39.31 -26.25
C ALA A 833 -67.48 39.85 -25.19
N TRP A 834 -68.77 39.81 -25.49
CA TRP A 834 -69.84 40.10 -24.54
C TRP A 834 -70.18 38.85 -23.73
N ASN A 835 -70.04 38.92 -22.40
CA ASN A 835 -70.44 37.87 -21.47
C ASN A 835 -71.68 38.32 -20.69
N ARG A 836 -72.71 37.47 -20.61
CA ARG A 836 -73.87 37.69 -19.74
C ARG A 836 -73.46 37.38 -18.30
N LEU A 837 -73.70 38.31 -17.39
CA LEU A 837 -73.48 38.13 -15.95
C LEU A 837 -74.72 37.53 -15.29
N ALA A 838 -75.89 38.11 -15.56
CA ALA A 838 -77.13 37.82 -14.83
C ALA A 838 -78.37 38.05 -15.71
N SER A 839 -79.54 37.58 -15.27
CA SER A 839 -80.84 37.96 -15.85
C SER A 839 -81.95 37.92 -14.79
N ASP A 840 -82.87 38.89 -14.86
CA ASP A 840 -84.02 38.99 -13.96
C ASP A 840 -85.25 39.58 -14.71
N GLN A 841 -86.44 39.46 -14.12
CA GLN A 841 -87.72 39.85 -14.74
C GLN A 841 -88.55 40.75 -13.80
N SER A 842 -89.32 41.69 -14.36
CA SER A 842 -90.24 42.53 -13.58
C SER A 842 -91.47 41.76 -13.09
N GLY A 843 -92.32 42.47 -12.33
CA GLY A 843 -93.72 42.07 -12.14
C GLY A 843 -94.53 42.19 -13.44
N VAL A 844 -95.78 41.72 -13.38
CA VAL A 844 -96.70 41.60 -14.51
C VAL A 844 -97.83 42.61 -14.42
N LEU A 845 -97.99 43.43 -15.47
CA LEU A 845 -99.18 44.26 -15.68
C LEU A 845 -100.22 43.46 -16.47
N SER A 846 -101.40 43.26 -15.91
CA SER A 846 -102.56 42.69 -16.61
C SER A 846 -103.49 43.81 -17.10
N VAL A 847 -103.73 43.92 -18.41
CA VAL A 847 -104.56 44.97 -19.02
C VAL A 847 -105.85 44.36 -19.56
N HIS A 848 -107.00 44.96 -19.24
CA HIS A 848 -108.32 44.55 -19.73
C HIS A 848 -109.07 45.72 -20.39
N VAL A 849 -109.19 45.71 -21.72
CA VAL A 849 -109.89 46.75 -22.48
C VAL A 849 -111.37 46.37 -22.61
N HIS A 850 -112.26 47.18 -22.03
CA HIS A 850 -113.69 46.93 -22.01
C HIS A 850 -114.37 47.59 -23.22
N SER A 851 -115.23 46.85 -23.92
CA SER A 851 -116.21 47.41 -24.86
C SER A 851 -117.60 47.41 -24.24
N ASP A 852 -118.34 48.52 -24.40
CA ASP A 852 -119.73 48.60 -23.95
C ASP A 852 -120.56 47.51 -24.65
N GLY A 853 -121.24 46.70 -23.85
CA GLY A 853 -121.88 45.48 -24.33
C GLY A 853 -123.36 45.66 -24.67
N GLU A 854 -123.97 44.57 -25.15
CA GLU A 854 -125.39 44.35 -24.87
C GLU A 854 -125.70 42.89 -24.52
N SER A 855 -126.42 42.74 -23.40
CA SER A 855 -127.35 41.68 -23.02
C SER A 855 -126.95 40.19 -23.09
N GLN A 856 -126.93 39.60 -21.89
CA GLN A 856 -126.88 38.17 -21.60
C GLN A 856 -127.94 37.32 -22.34
N ARG A 857 -127.57 36.09 -22.69
CA ARG A 857 -128.46 34.92 -22.53
C ARG A 857 -127.67 33.74 -21.96
N GLY A 858 -128.06 33.28 -20.78
CA GLY A 858 -127.56 32.03 -20.21
C GLY A 858 -128.39 30.83 -20.65
N THR A 859 -127.75 29.67 -20.78
CA THR A 859 -128.39 28.35 -20.84
C THR A 859 -127.58 27.36 -20.03
N ASP A 860 -128.24 26.64 -19.11
CA ASP A 860 -127.60 25.66 -18.24
C ASP A 860 -126.94 24.51 -19.01
N LEU A 861 -125.68 24.22 -18.69
CA LEU A 861 -124.98 23.00 -19.14
C LEU A 861 -124.49 22.12 -17.97
N LEU A 862 -124.99 22.39 -16.76
CA LEU A 862 -124.55 21.80 -15.49
C LEU A 862 -124.79 20.28 -15.37
N GLY A 863 -125.58 19.70 -16.28
CA GLY A 863 -125.84 18.25 -16.35
C GLY A 863 -124.76 17.42 -17.06
N VAL A 864 -123.92 18.01 -17.92
CA VAL A 864 -122.96 17.24 -18.76
C VAL A 864 -121.58 17.13 -18.12
N ALA A 865 -121.15 18.15 -17.37
CA ALA A 865 -119.81 18.22 -16.77
C ALA A 865 -119.51 17.06 -15.79
N LEU A 866 -120.51 16.61 -15.02
CA LEU A 866 -120.34 15.56 -14.00
C LEU A 866 -119.98 14.18 -14.60
N GLY A 867 -120.45 13.84 -15.80
CA GLY A 867 -120.10 12.59 -16.47
C GLY A 867 -118.64 12.55 -16.92
N ILE A 868 -118.15 13.67 -17.47
CA ILE A 868 -116.77 13.81 -17.97
C ILE A 868 -115.77 13.87 -16.80
N LEU A 869 -116.15 14.49 -15.68
CA LEU A 869 -115.30 14.56 -14.49
C LEU A 869 -115.06 13.16 -13.89
N ILE A 870 -116.08 12.30 -13.81
CA ILE A 870 -115.94 10.94 -13.26
C ILE A 870 -115.07 10.05 -14.17
N THR A 871 -115.20 10.14 -15.49
CA THR A 871 -114.34 9.36 -16.41
C THR A 871 -112.88 9.84 -16.37
N LEU A 872 -112.63 11.16 -16.30
CA LEU A 872 -111.29 11.72 -16.10
C LEU A 872 -110.67 11.27 -14.77
N ILE A 873 -111.43 11.27 -13.67
CA ILE A 873 -110.94 10.77 -12.37
C ILE A 873 -110.60 9.28 -12.43
N CYS A 874 -111.40 8.46 -13.11
CA CYS A 874 -111.10 7.03 -13.29
C CYS A 874 -109.83 6.81 -14.14
N VAL A 875 -109.61 7.60 -15.19
CA VAL A 875 -108.39 7.55 -16.01
C VAL A 875 -107.18 8.05 -15.23
N LEU A 876 -107.30 9.11 -14.43
CA LEU A 876 -106.24 9.58 -13.52
C LEU A 876 -105.88 8.52 -12.47
N LEU A 877 -106.86 7.85 -11.87
CA LEU A 877 -106.59 6.76 -10.91
C LEU A 877 -105.94 5.54 -11.58
N LEU A 878 -106.27 5.23 -12.84
CA LEU A 878 -105.57 4.21 -13.63
C LEU A 878 -104.12 4.62 -13.93
N ILE A 879 -103.88 5.87 -14.34
CA ILE A 879 -102.52 6.39 -14.60
C ILE A 879 -101.70 6.40 -13.30
N ILE A 880 -102.27 6.86 -12.17
CA ILE A 880 -101.62 6.88 -10.85
C ILE A 880 -101.32 5.46 -10.38
N THR A 881 -102.22 4.49 -10.52
CA THR A 881 -101.94 3.09 -10.14
C THR A 881 -100.93 2.40 -11.07
N ILE A 882 -100.86 2.78 -12.35
CA ILE A 882 -99.79 2.35 -13.27
C ILE A 882 -98.44 2.96 -12.88
N LEU A 883 -98.39 4.26 -12.56
CA LEU A 883 -97.16 4.95 -12.12
C LEU A 883 -96.67 4.39 -10.78
N LEU A 884 -97.55 4.23 -9.78
CA LEU A 884 -97.22 3.62 -8.49
C LEU A 884 -96.79 2.15 -8.64
N ARG A 885 -97.37 1.36 -9.58
CA ARG A 885 -96.84 0.02 -9.90
C ARG A 885 -95.43 0.10 -10.49
N ARG A 886 -95.18 1.04 -11.41
CA ARG A 886 -93.87 1.21 -12.08
C ARG A 886 -92.78 1.67 -11.12
N GLU A 887 -93.15 2.49 -10.13
CA GLU A 887 -92.28 2.97 -9.05
C GLU A 887 -92.04 1.88 -7.99
N HIS A 888 -93.09 1.15 -7.58
CA HIS A 888 -92.96 0.00 -6.66
C HIS A 888 -92.13 -1.15 -7.29
N GLN A 889 -92.19 -1.34 -8.62
CA GLN A 889 -91.27 -2.24 -9.31
C GLN A 889 -89.82 -1.72 -9.25
N ARG A 890 -89.57 -0.43 -9.53
CA ARG A 890 -88.22 0.16 -9.41
C ARG A 890 -87.64 0.10 -7.98
N LEU A 891 -88.46 0.33 -6.94
CA LEU A 891 -88.01 0.17 -5.55
C LEU A 891 -87.77 -1.30 -5.16
N SER A 892 -88.45 -2.27 -5.80
CA SER A 892 -88.23 -3.69 -5.53
C SER A 892 -86.88 -4.23 -6.06
N GLU A 893 -86.36 -3.64 -7.14
CA GLU A 893 -85.05 -3.98 -7.73
C GLU A 893 -83.89 -3.46 -6.85
N LEU A 894 -83.94 -2.18 -6.41
CA LEU A 894 -82.85 -1.58 -5.64
C LEU A 894 -82.71 -2.14 -4.21
N LYS A 895 -83.78 -2.70 -3.62
CA LYS A 895 -83.78 -3.13 -2.21
C LYS A 895 -83.38 -4.59 -1.98
N LYS A 896 -82.82 -5.27 -2.99
CA LYS A 896 -82.53 -6.71 -2.95
C LYS A 896 -81.05 -7.09 -3.14
N LYS A 897 -80.11 -6.14 -3.09
CA LYS A 897 -78.67 -6.42 -3.29
C LYS A 897 -77.71 -5.60 -2.42
N LYS A 898 -77.92 -5.60 -1.11
CA LYS A 898 -76.88 -5.30 -0.10
C LYS A 898 -77.08 -6.19 1.13
N GLU A 899 -75.98 -6.61 1.74
CA GLU A 899 -75.88 -7.43 2.97
C GLU A 899 -76.36 -8.90 2.90
N SER A 900 -75.43 -9.80 2.52
CA SER A 900 -75.28 -11.19 3.03
C SER A 900 -74.06 -11.84 2.33
N LEU A 901 -72.84 -11.72 2.89
CA LEU A 901 -72.12 -12.73 3.69
C LEU A 901 -71.35 -13.82 2.89
N TRP A 902 -70.01 -13.66 2.84
CA TRP A 902 -68.89 -14.64 2.91
C TRP A 902 -68.83 -15.98 2.12
N ALA A 903 -67.55 -16.35 1.82
CA ALA A 903 -67.02 -17.71 1.62
C ALA A 903 -67.35 -18.44 0.29
N GLU A 904 -66.50 -19.31 -0.31
CA GLU A 904 -65.07 -19.65 -0.05
C GLU A 904 -64.39 -20.37 -1.25
N ASN A 905 -63.05 -20.46 -1.21
CA ASN A 905 -62.18 -21.55 -1.72
C ASN A 905 -62.13 -21.98 -3.23
N ASN A 906 -61.00 -21.60 -3.87
CA ASN A 906 -59.98 -22.48 -4.51
C ASN A 906 -60.33 -23.31 -5.80
N PRO A 907 -59.33 -23.87 -6.57
CA PRO A 907 -57.88 -24.00 -6.28
C PRO A 907 -56.86 -23.57 -7.39
N LEU A 908 -55.58 -23.81 -7.06
CA LEU A 908 -54.33 -23.86 -7.87
C LEU A 908 -54.45 -24.74 -9.16
N THR A 909 -53.58 -24.76 -10.20
CA THR A 909 -52.18 -24.31 -10.48
C THR A 909 -52.03 -24.10 -12.04
N ALA A 910 -50.91 -23.99 -12.80
CA ALA A 910 -49.44 -24.02 -12.62
C ALA A 910 -48.63 -23.42 -13.82
N VAL A 911 -47.41 -22.94 -13.51
CA VAL A 911 -46.10 -22.91 -14.23
C VAL A 911 -46.00 -23.21 -15.76
N THR A 912 -45.33 -22.32 -16.53
CA THR A 912 -44.14 -22.54 -17.44
C THR A 912 -43.97 -21.43 -18.49
N GLY A 913 -42.75 -21.21 -19.06
CA GLY A 913 -42.57 -20.55 -20.39
C GLY A 913 -41.50 -19.44 -20.53
N VAL A 914 -40.24 -19.80 -20.80
CA VAL A 914 -39.07 -18.98 -21.24
C VAL A 914 -38.11 -19.94 -21.98
N PRO A 915 -37.26 -19.60 -22.99
CA PRO A 915 -36.91 -18.31 -23.65
C PRO A 915 -37.45 -18.33 -25.13
N PRO A 916 -36.77 -18.12 -26.31
CA PRO A 916 -35.42 -17.59 -26.64
C PRO A 916 -35.21 -16.74 -27.93
N ALA A 917 -34.41 -15.67 -27.77
CA ALA A 917 -33.26 -15.25 -28.61
C ALA A 917 -33.40 -14.70 -30.07
N LEU A 918 -32.27 -14.16 -30.55
CA LEU A 918 -31.89 -13.71 -31.91
C LEU A 918 -32.46 -12.35 -32.40
N GLU A 919 -31.71 -11.46 -33.08
CA GLU A 919 -30.25 -11.25 -33.22
C GLU A 919 -29.94 -9.89 -33.92
N ASN A 920 -28.76 -9.28 -33.68
CA ASN A 920 -27.99 -8.37 -34.61
C ASN A 920 -28.65 -7.08 -35.19
N GLN A 921 -27.95 -6.05 -35.71
CA GLN A 921 -26.54 -5.61 -35.64
C GLN A 921 -26.45 -4.12 -36.03
N SER A 922 -25.63 -3.32 -35.33
CA SER A 922 -24.79 -2.22 -35.88
C SER A 922 -23.87 -1.67 -34.79
#